data_AF-A0A3P8K983-F1
#
_entry.id   AF-A0A3P8K983-F1
#
_cell.length_a   1.000
_cell.length_b   1.000
_cell.length_c   1.000
_cell.angle_alpha   90.00
_cell.angle_beta   90.00
_cell.angle_gamma   90.00
#
_symmetry.space_group_name_H-M   'P 1'
#
loop_
_entity.id
_entity.type
_entity.pdbx_description
1 polymer ?
#
loop_
_entity_poly.entity_id
_entity_poly.type
_entity_poly.pdbx_seq_one_letter_code
_entity_poly.pdbx_strand_id
1 'polypeptide(L)'
;MSKKLRKFNKLLMPTLVISGALPFVAAQCNKKSKNEPQTEAQKIESAKTKIKELLKILQTNKTKYVGKTYEKLSKNVEQIVSKINATLNKQNVTLDELTQFETKTKQEIAELENTFNKLKSERDGLITKFHESRNLLISFFKLLTEKPVEDNLDWSVEKSAVESIINDTDKLIKDLNTLNRQISEKNTLLEQQILQINNKLRTSYNLIKTIVEDKLKQLTDSSYTTIKNQITEILKNAENNNMLVSFYENTYYLLSVKFKELLEIKKNQFKQLKTELGTLILQAVTLKEMVNNKFANISTTNLETAISNATVELNNNEASKESIETVKNNLLKEISIVKVAIAKEELGNEIKNVESEYSKISDEKFYKSLKSSLKEVIEKAKAIQSQTNKSEAEYKQALTKLKSSFEATKTNEKKIAGFVQSITKSLNESQKSLSEKENKKLFENKVAELKNQLSNKKTEYENETFNNMPFDAVINKLEDYQDSIENLYLSIDSELKQIKDEYDEYLDEWEKINNSIKKFEERISNIANKDELMQMYNNSNEYNQFKNEANIRGYNISSKEELQRISTKVNNDFYNAKKKFTKEEISRLLIEFETEGKKHNDEDYMKIIFKVQSRNNMNYSELKELMKNFDEDLYILEALLKEVEQKLREYKEKLNKTI
;
A
#
# COMPACT_ATOMS: atom_id res chain seq x y z
N MET A 1 -24.66 17.12 46.55
CA MET A 1 -24.49 17.25 48.02
C MET A 1 -24.25 18.73 48.31
N SER A 2 -24.69 19.37 49.41
CA SER A 2 -25.47 18.89 50.58
C SER A 2 -26.40 19.99 51.13
N LYS A 3 -27.47 19.58 51.84
CA LYS A 3 -28.20 20.27 52.95
C LYS A 3 -28.36 21.81 52.89
N LYS A 4 -29.55 22.42 53.01
CA LYS A 4 -30.79 22.00 53.73
C LYS A 4 -32.03 22.76 53.21
N LEU A 5 -33.23 22.29 53.54
CA LEU A 5 -34.53 22.88 53.16
C LEU A 5 -35.46 23.00 54.40
N ARG A 6 -36.46 23.90 54.34
CA ARG A 6 -37.64 24.08 55.23
C ARG A 6 -37.46 24.64 56.67
N LYS A 7 -38.05 25.82 56.90
CA LYS A 7 -39.07 26.17 57.93
C LYS A 7 -39.72 27.49 57.46
N PHE A 8 -40.91 27.58 56.87
CA PHE A 8 -42.30 27.17 57.22
C PHE A 8 -43.07 28.19 58.10
N ASN A 9 -43.91 28.98 57.42
CA ASN A 9 -45.14 29.71 57.78
C ASN A 9 -45.35 30.35 59.18
N LYS A 10 -45.61 31.67 59.18
CA LYS A 10 -46.73 32.42 59.81
C LYS A 10 -46.53 33.93 59.52
N LEU A 11 -47.53 34.80 59.29
CA LEU A 11 -48.99 34.62 59.16
C LEU A 11 -49.59 35.70 58.20
N LEU A 12 -50.79 35.40 57.70
CA LEU A 12 -51.74 36.16 56.86
C LEU A 12 -51.91 37.68 57.07
N MET A 13 -52.21 38.37 55.97
CA MET A 13 -53.18 39.49 55.86
C MET A 13 -54.60 38.94 55.59
N PRO A 14 -55.72 39.69 55.74
CA PRO A 14 -55.93 40.98 56.41
C PRO A 14 -57.12 40.94 57.41
N THR A 15 -57.44 42.06 58.09
CA THR A 15 -58.83 42.32 58.58
C THR A 15 -59.08 43.80 58.90
N LEU A 16 -60.21 44.34 58.44
CA LEU A 16 -60.94 45.39 59.16
C LEU A 16 -61.90 44.70 60.14
N VAL A 17 -62.16 45.30 61.31
CA VAL A 17 -63.48 45.44 61.96
C VAL A 17 -63.31 46.12 63.35
N ILE A 18 -64.40 46.69 63.85
CA ILE A 18 -64.49 47.55 65.05
C ILE A 18 -64.60 46.72 66.35
N SER A 19 -64.35 47.37 67.50
CA SER A 19 -64.43 46.93 68.91
C SER A 19 -63.09 46.43 69.52
N GLY A 20 -62.83 46.62 70.82
CA GLY A 20 -63.56 47.46 71.78
C GLY A 20 -63.48 46.97 73.24
N ALA A 21 -62.40 47.26 73.97
CA ALA A 21 -62.33 47.10 75.42
C ALA A 21 -61.22 47.95 76.08
N LEU A 22 -61.51 48.52 77.25
CA LEU A 22 -60.55 48.96 78.27
C LEU A 22 -60.75 48.08 79.51
N PRO A 23 -59.66 47.66 80.18
CA PRO A 23 -59.55 47.78 81.63
C PRO A 23 -58.42 48.77 82.01
N PHE A 24 -58.56 49.67 82.99
CA PHE A 24 -58.61 49.45 84.46
C PHE A 24 -57.36 48.77 85.02
N VAL A 25 -56.75 49.16 86.14
CA VAL A 25 -57.10 50.08 87.26
C VAL A 25 -55.88 50.98 87.58
N ALA A 26 -55.85 52.08 88.37
CA ALA A 26 -56.76 52.77 89.31
C ALA A 26 -56.37 54.30 89.34
N ALA A 27 -56.83 55.20 90.23
CA ALA A 27 -57.75 55.11 91.37
C ALA A 27 -58.61 56.40 91.54
N GLN A 28 -59.82 56.22 92.07
CA GLN A 28 -60.65 57.07 92.97
C GLN A 28 -60.32 58.58 93.11
N CYS A 29 -61.27 59.54 93.11
CA CYS A 29 -62.75 59.56 93.17
C CYS A 29 -63.28 60.82 92.40
N ASN A 30 -64.57 61.11 92.17
CA ASN A 30 -65.82 60.78 92.89
C ASN A 30 -67.07 60.74 91.95
N LYS A 31 -68.29 60.64 92.51
CA LYS A 31 -69.57 60.22 91.87
C LYS A 31 -70.32 61.26 90.98
N LYS A 32 -71.27 60.70 90.17
CA LYS A 32 -72.56 61.25 89.61
C LYS A 32 -72.62 61.85 88.18
N SER A 33 -73.85 61.76 87.64
CA SER A 33 -74.44 62.21 86.36
C SER A 33 -73.96 61.59 85.03
N LYS A 34 -74.92 61.08 84.24
CA LYS A 34 -74.90 60.78 82.80
C LYS A 34 -76.35 60.71 82.30
N ASN A 35 -76.57 60.98 81.00
CA ASN A 35 -77.88 61.15 80.35
C ASN A 35 -78.68 62.40 80.75
N GLU A 36 -77.98 63.51 81.01
CA GLU A 36 -78.54 64.83 80.65
C GLU A 36 -78.43 65.03 79.13
N PRO A 37 -79.36 65.73 78.46
CA PRO A 37 -79.15 66.18 77.09
C PRO A 37 -77.92 67.07 77.03
N GLN A 38 -76.98 66.81 76.12
CA GLN A 38 -75.81 67.67 75.98
C GLN A 38 -76.26 69.12 75.72
N THR A 39 -75.88 70.02 76.62
CA THR A 39 -76.11 71.46 76.42
C THR A 39 -75.37 71.93 75.18
N GLU A 40 -75.83 73.05 74.61
CA GLU A 40 -75.24 73.61 73.39
C GLU A 40 -73.72 73.81 73.53
N ALA A 41 -73.27 74.26 74.71
CA ALA A 41 -71.86 74.39 75.07
C ALA A 41 -71.08 73.05 75.05
N GLN A 42 -71.68 71.94 75.50
CA GLN A 42 -71.03 70.62 75.47
C GLN A 42 -70.88 70.07 74.04
N LYS A 43 -71.88 70.30 73.18
CA LYS A 43 -71.79 69.95 71.75
C LYS A 43 -70.72 70.80 71.05
N ILE A 44 -70.69 72.10 71.34
CA ILE A 44 -69.70 73.06 70.82
C ILE A 44 -68.27 72.66 71.21
N GLU A 45 -68.00 72.32 72.48
CA GLU A 45 -66.64 71.91 72.88
C GLU A 45 -66.25 70.53 72.32
N SER A 46 -67.21 69.62 72.10
CA SER A 46 -66.98 68.38 71.36
C SER A 46 -66.55 68.63 69.91
N ALA A 47 -67.24 69.54 69.20
CA ALA A 47 -66.86 69.94 67.85
C ALA A 47 -65.49 70.67 67.83
N LYS A 48 -65.23 71.60 68.76
CA LYS A 48 -63.91 72.22 68.94
C LYS A 48 -62.82 71.18 69.21
N THR A 49 -63.11 70.10 69.94
CA THR A 49 -62.15 69.01 70.20
C THR A 49 -61.79 68.26 68.93
N LYS A 50 -62.77 67.88 68.09
CA LYS A 50 -62.50 67.26 66.79
C LYS A 50 -61.70 68.17 65.86
N ILE A 51 -61.99 69.48 65.85
CA ILE A 51 -61.22 70.47 65.08
C ILE A 51 -59.76 70.58 65.60
N LYS A 52 -59.53 70.49 66.91
CA LYS A 52 -58.18 70.38 67.51
C LYS A 52 -57.45 69.09 67.11
N GLU A 53 -58.16 68.00 66.79
CA GLU A 53 -57.55 66.77 66.23
C GLU A 53 -57.18 66.92 64.76
N LEU A 54 -58.03 67.56 63.94
CA LEU A 54 -57.69 67.90 62.54
C LEU A 54 -56.46 68.81 62.46
N LEU A 55 -56.29 69.73 63.41
CA LEU A 55 -55.08 70.56 63.55
C LEU A 55 -53.81 69.71 63.77
N LYS A 56 -53.86 68.69 64.63
CA LYS A 56 -52.73 67.76 64.85
C LYS A 56 -52.39 66.96 63.59
N ILE A 57 -53.42 66.51 62.85
CA ILE A 57 -53.24 65.79 61.58
C ILE A 57 -52.56 66.70 60.54
N LEU A 58 -52.98 67.96 60.43
CA LEU A 58 -52.34 68.95 59.53
C LEU A 58 -50.89 69.26 59.93
N GLN A 59 -50.62 69.43 61.23
CA GLN A 59 -49.25 69.64 61.74
C GLN A 59 -48.34 68.44 61.43
N THR A 60 -48.86 67.21 61.56
CA THR A 60 -48.14 65.99 61.19
C THR A 60 -47.93 65.90 59.67
N ASN A 61 -48.97 66.16 58.88
CA ASN A 61 -48.90 66.15 57.42
C ASN A 61 -47.95 67.22 56.86
N LYS A 62 -47.78 68.37 57.53
CA LYS A 62 -46.80 69.40 57.12
C LYS A 62 -45.39 68.84 56.98
N THR A 63 -45.00 67.88 57.82
CA THR A 63 -43.67 67.23 57.76
C THR A 63 -43.50 66.26 56.59
N LYS A 64 -44.59 65.84 55.93
CA LYS A 64 -44.56 65.09 54.67
C LYS A 64 -44.31 66.01 53.46
N TYR A 65 -44.79 67.26 53.53
CA TYR A 65 -44.84 68.19 52.40
C TYR A 65 -43.58 69.06 52.32
N VAL A 66 -42.42 68.48 52.62
CA VAL A 66 -41.10 69.14 52.63
C VAL A 66 -40.43 69.03 51.27
N GLY A 67 -39.99 70.16 50.71
CA GLY A 67 -39.33 70.25 49.40
C GLY A 67 -40.19 70.94 48.32
N LYS A 68 -39.55 71.53 47.30
CA LYS A 68 -40.23 72.42 46.33
C LYS A 68 -41.40 71.77 45.59
N THR A 69 -41.33 70.47 45.27
CA THR A 69 -42.42 69.73 44.63
C THR A 69 -43.72 69.78 45.45
N TYR A 70 -43.63 69.91 46.77
CA TYR A 70 -44.76 69.93 47.70
C TYR A 70 -45.04 71.33 48.30
N GLU A 71 -44.36 72.38 47.84
CA GLU A 71 -44.44 73.74 48.41
C GLU A 71 -45.89 74.28 48.44
N LYS A 72 -46.67 74.00 47.39
CA LYS A 72 -48.09 74.36 47.33
C LYS A 72 -48.94 73.61 48.38
N LEU A 73 -48.60 72.36 48.70
CA LEU A 73 -49.25 71.60 49.77
C LEU A 73 -48.90 72.19 51.15
N SER A 74 -47.62 72.55 51.39
CA SER A 74 -47.21 73.20 52.63
C SER A 74 -47.92 74.55 52.84
N LYS A 75 -47.98 75.40 51.81
CA LYS A 75 -48.70 76.69 51.86
C LYS A 75 -50.20 76.51 52.09
N ASN A 76 -50.82 75.51 51.45
CA ASN A 76 -52.22 75.16 51.71
C ASN A 76 -52.43 74.70 53.17
N VAL A 77 -51.55 73.85 53.72
CA VAL A 77 -51.60 73.45 55.15
C VAL A 77 -51.53 74.67 56.06
N GLU A 78 -50.63 75.63 55.80
CA GLU A 78 -50.50 76.85 56.60
C GLU A 78 -51.76 77.72 56.56
N GLN A 79 -52.41 77.83 55.40
CA GLN A 79 -53.71 78.50 55.27
C GLN A 79 -54.81 77.79 56.07
N ILE A 80 -54.89 76.45 56.00
CA ILE A 80 -55.92 75.68 56.72
C ILE A 80 -55.69 75.74 58.24
N VAL A 81 -54.44 75.61 58.69
CA VAL A 81 -54.04 75.80 60.11
C VAL A 81 -54.43 77.21 60.59
N SER A 82 -54.22 78.24 59.77
CA SER A 82 -54.62 79.62 60.10
C SER A 82 -56.14 79.77 60.23
N LYS A 83 -56.93 79.19 59.30
CA LYS A 83 -58.40 79.12 59.41
C LYS A 83 -58.82 78.44 60.73
N ILE A 84 -58.22 77.29 61.06
CA ILE A 84 -58.58 76.51 62.26
C ILE A 84 -58.34 77.33 63.53
N ASN A 85 -57.17 77.96 63.65
CA ASN A 85 -56.84 78.78 64.81
C ASN A 85 -57.80 79.98 64.96
N ALA A 86 -58.18 80.63 63.85
CA ALA A 86 -59.18 81.70 63.86
C ALA A 86 -60.56 81.20 64.32
N THR A 87 -61.05 80.06 63.78
CA THR A 87 -62.34 79.46 64.16
C THR A 87 -62.38 79.03 65.62
N LEU A 88 -61.30 78.44 66.15
CA LEU A 88 -61.24 78.00 67.56
C LEU A 88 -61.27 79.17 68.56
N ASN A 89 -60.67 80.31 68.19
CA ASN A 89 -60.54 81.51 69.03
C ASN A 89 -61.71 82.50 68.92
N LYS A 90 -62.64 82.31 67.96
CA LYS A 90 -63.85 83.13 67.82
C LYS A 90 -64.73 82.96 69.08
N GLN A 91 -65.13 84.08 69.71
CA GLN A 91 -65.83 84.07 71.00
C GLN A 91 -67.24 83.45 70.91
N ASN A 92 -68.03 83.86 69.90
CA ASN A 92 -69.37 83.37 69.64
C ASN A 92 -69.36 82.53 68.35
N VAL A 93 -69.60 81.22 68.45
CA VAL A 93 -69.61 80.28 67.31
C VAL A 93 -70.78 79.32 67.47
N THR A 94 -71.54 79.06 66.40
CA THR A 94 -72.65 78.10 66.47
C THR A 94 -72.17 76.67 66.25
N LEU A 95 -72.99 75.68 66.64
CA LEU A 95 -72.69 74.28 66.40
C LEU A 95 -72.64 73.94 64.89
N ASP A 96 -73.49 74.57 64.09
CA ASP A 96 -73.51 74.39 62.63
C ASP A 96 -72.27 74.99 61.96
N GLU A 97 -71.83 76.19 62.36
CA GLU A 97 -70.56 76.77 61.89
C GLU A 97 -69.39 75.81 62.13
N LEU A 98 -69.29 75.24 63.33
CA LEU A 98 -68.24 74.29 63.68
C LEU A 98 -68.36 72.97 62.91
N THR A 99 -69.58 72.45 62.71
CA THR A 99 -69.81 71.15 62.05
C THR A 99 -69.56 71.22 60.54
N GLN A 100 -69.97 72.32 59.90
CA GLN A 100 -69.62 72.61 58.50
C GLN A 100 -68.11 72.82 58.33
N PHE A 101 -67.48 73.54 59.27
CA PHE A 101 -66.03 73.76 59.26
C PHE A 101 -65.23 72.46 59.44
N GLU A 102 -65.60 71.60 60.41
CA GLU A 102 -65.00 70.28 60.61
C GLU A 102 -65.08 69.42 59.33
N THR A 103 -66.24 69.43 58.68
CA THR A 103 -66.48 68.69 57.43
C THR A 103 -65.61 69.21 56.28
N LYS A 104 -65.56 70.53 56.10
CA LYS A 104 -64.72 71.18 55.07
C LYS A 104 -63.23 70.94 55.32
N THR A 105 -62.75 71.06 56.56
CA THR A 105 -61.34 70.80 56.90
C THR A 105 -60.98 69.33 56.66
N LYS A 106 -61.88 68.36 56.88
CA LYS A 106 -61.66 66.96 56.51
C LYS A 106 -61.50 66.76 54.99
N GLN A 107 -62.30 67.46 54.19
CA GLN A 107 -62.18 67.45 52.72
C GLN A 107 -60.84 68.09 52.28
N GLU A 108 -60.52 69.29 52.79
CA GLU A 108 -59.25 69.98 52.51
C GLU A 108 -58.02 69.11 52.91
N ILE A 109 -58.09 68.32 53.98
CA ILE A 109 -57.04 67.35 54.37
C ILE A 109 -56.96 66.16 53.40
N ALA A 110 -58.09 65.59 52.98
CA ALA A 110 -58.11 64.45 52.06
C ALA A 110 -57.58 64.81 50.67
N GLU A 111 -57.91 66.02 50.17
CA GLU A 111 -57.38 66.57 48.92
C GLU A 111 -55.86 66.73 48.95
N LEU A 112 -55.30 67.21 50.07
CA LEU A 112 -53.85 67.33 50.26
C LEU A 112 -53.14 65.98 50.21
N GLU A 113 -53.66 64.98 50.92
CA GLU A 113 -53.03 63.65 50.98
C GLU A 113 -53.14 62.91 49.64
N ASN A 114 -54.28 63.03 48.94
CA ASN A 114 -54.43 62.51 47.57
C ASN A 114 -53.45 63.17 46.59
N THR A 115 -53.28 64.49 46.68
CA THR A 115 -52.35 65.24 45.82
C THR A 115 -50.88 64.87 46.13
N PHE A 116 -50.53 64.70 47.40
CA PHE A 116 -49.21 64.20 47.81
C PHE A 116 -48.93 62.81 47.26
N ASN A 117 -49.84 61.86 47.42
CA ASN A 117 -49.67 60.49 46.94
C ASN A 117 -49.53 60.43 45.41
N LYS A 118 -50.27 61.27 44.67
CA LYS A 118 -50.10 61.43 43.22
C LYS A 118 -48.69 61.94 42.86
N LEU A 119 -48.27 63.07 43.41
CA LEU A 119 -46.96 63.68 43.15
C LEU A 119 -45.79 62.76 43.57
N LYS A 120 -45.96 61.95 44.61
CA LYS A 120 -45.01 60.90 44.99
C LYS A 120 -44.95 59.79 43.94
N SER A 121 -46.10 59.22 43.55
CA SER A 121 -46.16 58.16 42.53
C SER A 121 -45.60 58.62 41.17
N GLU A 122 -45.76 59.89 40.83
CA GLU A 122 -45.12 60.50 39.64
C GLU A 122 -43.59 60.52 39.77
N ARG A 123 -43.03 60.86 40.95
CA ARG A 123 -41.58 60.83 41.19
C ARG A 123 -41.03 59.41 41.12
N ASP A 124 -41.69 58.46 41.78
CA ASP A 124 -41.27 57.05 41.81
C ASP A 124 -41.29 56.44 40.40
N GLY A 125 -42.30 56.76 39.58
CA GLY A 125 -42.37 56.36 38.16
C GLY A 125 -41.29 56.99 37.28
N LEU A 126 -40.94 58.27 37.50
CA LEU A 126 -39.84 58.94 36.81
C LEU A 126 -38.47 58.32 37.16
N ILE A 127 -38.26 57.95 38.42
CA ILE A 127 -37.04 57.28 38.89
C ILE A 127 -36.93 55.86 38.28
N THR A 128 -38.04 55.14 38.16
CA THR A 128 -38.07 53.81 37.50
C THR A 128 -37.62 53.91 36.05
N LYS A 129 -38.23 54.82 35.26
CA LYS A 129 -37.83 55.07 33.86
C LYS A 129 -36.37 55.49 33.71
N PHE A 130 -35.87 56.34 34.62
CA PHE A 130 -34.47 56.74 34.63
C PHE A 130 -33.53 55.52 34.72
N HIS A 131 -33.82 54.61 35.65
CA HIS A 131 -33.00 53.41 35.86
C HIS A 131 -33.08 52.43 34.68
N GLU A 132 -34.23 52.29 34.03
CA GLU A 132 -34.39 51.48 32.81
C GLU A 132 -33.50 52.03 31.66
N SER A 133 -33.63 53.32 31.34
CA SER A 133 -32.83 53.99 30.30
C SER A 133 -31.32 53.95 30.60
N ARG A 134 -30.94 54.20 31.87
CA ARG A 134 -29.56 54.10 32.35
C ARG A 134 -28.99 52.70 32.16
N ASN A 135 -29.71 51.66 32.58
CA ASN A 135 -29.23 50.29 32.54
C ASN A 135 -29.10 49.78 31.09
N LEU A 136 -30.01 50.18 30.19
CA LEU A 136 -29.89 49.91 28.75
C LEU A 136 -28.60 50.50 28.16
N LEU A 137 -28.31 51.78 28.45
CA LEU A 137 -27.12 52.46 27.94
C LEU A 137 -25.82 51.92 28.53
N ILE A 138 -25.77 51.65 29.84
CA ILE A 138 -24.60 51.02 30.48
C ILE A 138 -24.33 49.64 29.86
N SER A 139 -25.38 48.85 29.60
CA SER A 139 -25.25 47.55 28.94
C SER A 139 -24.72 47.68 27.51
N PHE A 140 -25.19 48.68 26.75
CA PHE A 140 -24.70 48.97 25.40
C PHE A 140 -23.23 49.42 25.38
N PHE A 141 -22.84 50.41 26.20
CA PHE A 141 -21.44 50.86 26.26
C PHE A 141 -20.48 49.79 26.79
N LYS A 142 -20.96 48.89 27.67
CA LYS A 142 -20.21 47.68 28.05
C LYS A 142 -20.01 46.76 26.83
N LEU A 143 -21.07 46.48 26.07
CA LEU A 143 -20.97 45.58 24.91
C LEU A 143 -20.06 46.13 23.80
N LEU A 144 -20.05 47.44 23.57
CA LEU A 144 -19.08 48.11 22.68
C LEU A 144 -17.62 47.82 23.06
N THR A 145 -17.35 47.58 24.35
CA THR A 145 -16.01 47.29 24.89
C THR A 145 -15.69 45.80 24.85
N GLU A 146 -16.68 44.94 25.07
CA GLU A 146 -16.53 43.46 25.08
C GLU A 146 -16.56 42.84 23.67
N LYS A 147 -17.24 43.49 22.72
CA LYS A 147 -17.44 43.02 21.34
C LYS A 147 -17.17 44.14 20.33
N PRO A 148 -15.94 44.70 20.26
CA PRO A 148 -15.63 45.80 19.37
C PRO A 148 -15.78 45.40 17.89
N VAL A 149 -16.19 46.37 17.07
CA VAL A 149 -16.12 46.32 15.60
C VAL A 149 -15.07 47.32 15.15
N GLU A 150 -14.07 46.86 14.40
CA GLU A 150 -12.96 47.68 13.92
C GLU A 150 -13.44 48.80 12.93
N ASP A 151 -12.71 49.90 12.92
CA ASP A 151 -12.69 50.97 11.91
C ASP A 151 -13.97 51.78 11.62
N ASN A 152 -15.08 51.66 12.36
CA ASN A 152 -16.36 52.29 11.93
C ASN A 152 -17.09 53.25 12.88
N LEU A 153 -16.86 53.23 14.20
CA LEU A 153 -17.69 54.02 15.14
C LEU A 153 -16.91 54.53 16.36
N ASP A 154 -16.56 55.82 16.37
CA ASP A 154 -16.27 56.52 17.63
C ASP A 154 -17.60 56.80 18.38
N TRP A 155 -17.62 56.46 19.66
CA TRP A 155 -18.74 56.64 20.59
C TRP A 155 -18.40 57.58 21.76
N SER A 156 -17.22 58.21 21.75
CA SER A 156 -16.71 59.06 22.83
C SER A 156 -17.66 60.21 23.19
N VAL A 157 -18.24 60.84 22.18
CA VAL A 157 -19.17 61.97 22.31
C VAL A 157 -20.48 61.54 22.97
N GLU A 158 -21.17 60.53 22.44
CA GLU A 158 -22.43 60.06 23.01
C GLU A 158 -22.25 59.47 24.41
N LYS A 159 -21.14 58.76 24.65
CA LYS A 159 -20.79 58.24 25.99
C LYS A 159 -20.64 59.38 27.00
N SER A 160 -19.87 60.43 26.65
CA SER A 160 -19.66 61.59 27.51
C SER A 160 -20.96 62.35 27.81
N ALA A 161 -21.83 62.49 26.80
CA ALA A 161 -23.15 63.11 26.96
C ALA A 161 -24.05 62.29 27.90
N VAL A 162 -24.12 60.97 27.72
CA VAL A 162 -24.89 60.05 28.57
C VAL A 162 -24.37 60.04 30.02
N GLU A 163 -23.06 59.95 30.22
CA GLU A 163 -22.45 59.97 31.56
C GLU A 163 -22.72 61.30 32.27
N SER A 164 -22.68 62.42 31.56
CA SER A 164 -23.06 63.74 32.09
C SER A 164 -24.53 63.80 32.55
N ILE A 165 -25.46 63.33 31.69
CA ILE A 165 -26.91 63.32 32.02
C ILE A 165 -27.19 62.38 33.21
N ILE A 166 -26.57 61.19 33.26
CA ILE A 166 -26.71 60.25 34.39
C ILE A 166 -26.20 60.89 35.68
N ASN A 167 -24.99 61.47 35.68
CA ASN A 167 -24.38 62.06 36.86
C ASN A 167 -25.18 63.25 37.41
N ASP A 168 -25.80 64.06 36.56
CA ASP A 168 -26.70 65.12 37.01
C ASP A 168 -28.01 64.58 37.58
N THR A 169 -28.59 63.55 36.95
CA THR A 169 -29.86 62.98 37.38
C THR A 169 -29.73 62.24 38.71
N ASP A 170 -28.60 61.54 38.93
CA ASP A 170 -28.26 60.93 40.22
C ASP A 170 -28.10 61.94 41.38
N LYS A 171 -27.81 63.22 41.08
CA LYS A 171 -27.83 64.31 42.07
C LYS A 171 -29.27 64.80 42.30
N LEU A 172 -30.01 65.08 41.22
CA LEU A 172 -31.38 65.59 41.24
C LEU A 172 -32.37 64.65 41.93
N ILE A 173 -32.19 63.33 41.81
CA ILE A 173 -33.01 62.32 42.50
C ILE A 173 -32.81 62.38 44.02
N LYS A 174 -31.57 62.64 44.48
CA LYS A 174 -31.20 62.69 45.90
C LYS A 174 -31.57 64.01 46.59
N ASP A 175 -31.77 65.09 45.82
CA ASP A 175 -32.24 66.37 46.36
C ASP A 175 -33.77 66.39 46.55
N LEU A 176 -34.19 66.66 47.79
CA LEU A 176 -35.59 66.85 48.17
C LEU A 176 -36.16 68.20 47.70
N ASN A 177 -35.30 69.18 47.39
CA ASN A 177 -35.72 70.48 46.85
C ASN A 177 -35.86 70.52 45.33
N THR A 178 -35.59 69.40 44.64
CA THR A 178 -35.71 69.30 43.18
C THR A 178 -37.16 69.04 42.76
N LEU A 179 -37.60 69.77 41.73
CA LEU A 179 -38.92 69.59 41.12
C LEU A 179 -38.96 68.30 40.29
N ASN A 180 -40.03 67.50 40.40
CA ASN A 180 -40.23 66.29 39.57
C ASN A 180 -40.06 66.59 38.06
N ARG A 181 -40.43 67.79 37.61
CA ARG A 181 -40.27 68.25 36.21
C ARG A 181 -38.81 68.19 35.74
N GLN A 182 -37.83 68.48 36.61
CA GLN A 182 -36.41 68.49 36.27
C GLN A 182 -35.85 67.07 36.08
N ILE A 183 -36.39 66.08 36.81
CA ILE A 183 -36.09 64.65 36.61
C ILE A 183 -36.72 64.20 35.27
N SER A 184 -37.94 64.65 34.96
CA SER A 184 -38.58 64.37 33.66
C SER A 184 -37.82 64.97 32.48
N GLU A 185 -37.35 66.21 32.59
CA GLU A 185 -36.52 66.89 31.58
C GLU A 185 -35.24 66.08 31.28
N LYS A 186 -34.55 65.58 32.33
CA LYS A 186 -33.36 64.72 32.18
C LYS A 186 -33.68 63.34 31.60
N ASN A 187 -34.82 62.74 31.95
CA ASN A 187 -35.27 61.48 31.33
C ASN A 187 -35.49 61.63 29.82
N THR A 188 -36.15 62.70 29.39
CA THR A 188 -36.35 62.97 27.95
C THR A 188 -35.02 63.20 27.21
N LEU A 189 -34.02 63.82 27.85
CA LEU A 189 -32.66 63.90 27.29
C LEU A 189 -31.99 62.52 27.17
N LEU A 190 -32.20 61.61 28.13
CA LEU A 190 -31.72 60.22 28.05
C LEU A 190 -32.43 59.41 26.95
N GLU A 191 -33.75 59.55 26.81
CA GLU A 191 -34.53 58.95 25.71
C GLU A 191 -34.06 59.47 24.34
N GLN A 192 -33.72 60.76 24.24
CA GLN A 192 -33.12 61.35 23.03
C GLN A 192 -31.71 60.80 22.73
N GLN A 193 -30.87 60.58 23.75
CA GLN A 193 -29.56 59.94 23.55
C GLN A 193 -29.71 58.49 23.05
N ILE A 194 -30.65 57.71 23.60
CA ILE A 194 -30.94 56.35 23.12
C ILE A 194 -31.35 56.38 21.63
N LEU A 195 -32.19 57.33 21.23
CA LEU A 195 -32.61 57.49 19.83
C LEU A 195 -31.46 57.88 18.90
N GLN A 196 -30.61 58.83 19.31
CA GLN A 196 -29.42 59.24 18.55
C GLN A 196 -28.45 58.08 18.35
N ILE A 197 -28.15 57.33 19.41
CA ILE A 197 -27.27 56.15 19.39
C ILE A 197 -27.85 55.05 18.47
N ASN A 198 -29.14 54.74 18.57
CA ASN A 198 -29.81 53.75 17.71
C ASN A 198 -29.78 54.15 16.23
N ASN A 199 -30.01 55.44 15.92
CA ASN A 199 -29.94 55.97 14.55
C ASN A 199 -28.53 55.93 13.96
N LYS A 200 -27.51 56.29 14.77
CA LYS A 200 -26.09 56.21 14.39
C LYS A 200 -25.68 54.76 14.08
N LEU A 201 -26.05 53.82 14.96
CA LEU A 201 -25.80 52.39 14.77
C LEU A 201 -26.50 51.82 13.51
N ARG A 202 -27.78 52.16 13.30
CA ARG A 202 -28.54 51.70 12.12
C ARG A 202 -28.00 52.27 10.81
N THR A 203 -27.46 53.49 10.82
CA THR A 203 -26.75 54.08 9.67
C THR A 203 -25.49 53.27 9.33
N SER A 204 -24.62 52.99 10.30
CA SER A 204 -23.41 52.18 10.07
C SER A 204 -23.72 50.73 9.69
N TYR A 205 -24.81 50.15 10.21
CA TYR A 205 -25.31 48.85 9.76
C TYR A 205 -25.74 48.85 8.29
N ASN A 206 -26.50 49.86 7.85
CA ASN A 206 -26.96 49.92 6.46
C ASN A 206 -25.79 50.06 5.47
N LEU A 207 -24.75 50.83 5.83
CA LEU A 207 -23.52 50.92 5.05
C LEU A 207 -22.82 49.56 4.91
N ILE A 208 -22.59 48.85 6.03
CA ILE A 208 -21.89 47.55 5.99
C ILE A 208 -22.75 46.48 5.30
N LYS A 209 -24.08 46.51 5.47
CA LYS A 209 -25.04 45.64 4.78
C LYS A 209 -24.88 45.72 3.26
N THR A 210 -24.89 46.93 2.68
CA THR A 210 -24.76 47.10 1.22
C THR A 210 -23.45 46.51 0.70
N ILE A 211 -22.34 46.80 1.38
CA ILE A 211 -21.01 46.26 1.02
C ILE A 211 -21.00 44.72 1.08
N VAL A 212 -21.61 44.13 2.11
CA VAL A 212 -21.72 42.67 2.26
C VAL A 212 -22.60 42.05 1.16
N GLU A 213 -23.78 42.60 0.91
CA GLU A 213 -24.74 42.09 -0.07
C GLU A 213 -24.16 42.12 -1.49
N ASP A 214 -23.49 43.20 -1.89
CA ASP A 214 -22.77 43.26 -3.16
C ASP A 214 -21.60 42.27 -3.22
N LYS A 215 -20.92 42.02 -2.09
CA LYS A 215 -19.88 40.99 -2.06
C LYS A 215 -20.44 39.58 -2.18
N LEU A 216 -21.62 39.29 -1.60
CA LEU A 216 -22.27 37.99 -1.75
C LEU A 216 -22.71 37.70 -3.19
N LYS A 217 -23.13 38.72 -3.95
CA LYS A 217 -23.49 38.59 -5.38
C LYS A 217 -22.29 38.11 -6.22
N GLN A 218 -21.08 38.58 -5.91
CA GLN A 218 -19.84 38.27 -6.63
C GLN A 218 -19.26 36.85 -6.38
N LEU A 219 -19.93 36.00 -5.58
CA LEU A 219 -19.35 34.74 -5.06
C LEU A 219 -20.19 33.52 -5.50
N THR A 220 -19.88 32.96 -6.67
CA THR A 220 -20.56 31.79 -7.25
C THR A 220 -20.07 30.43 -6.72
N ASP A 221 -18.91 30.41 -6.07
CA ASP A 221 -18.20 29.19 -5.65
C ASP A 221 -18.85 28.53 -4.41
N SER A 222 -19.09 27.21 -4.49
CA SER A 222 -19.71 26.40 -3.45
C SER A 222 -18.98 26.43 -2.10
N SER A 223 -17.69 26.72 -2.09
CA SER A 223 -16.86 26.81 -0.88
C SER A 223 -17.27 27.95 0.07
N TYR A 224 -18.04 28.94 -0.39
CA TYR A 224 -18.56 30.02 0.45
C TYR A 224 -19.95 29.73 1.04
N THR A 225 -20.60 28.61 0.70
CA THR A 225 -22.03 28.35 1.02
C THR A 225 -22.35 28.47 2.51
N THR A 226 -21.55 27.87 3.40
CA THR A 226 -21.82 27.87 4.86
C THR A 226 -21.86 29.28 5.43
N ILE A 227 -20.88 30.12 5.07
CA ILE A 227 -20.79 31.49 5.59
C ILE A 227 -21.75 32.45 4.86
N LYS A 228 -22.07 32.19 3.59
CA LYS A 228 -23.19 32.84 2.89
C LYS A 228 -24.51 32.62 3.63
N ASN A 229 -24.80 31.41 4.05
CA ASN A 229 -26.04 31.09 4.75
C ASN A 229 -26.11 31.82 6.10
N GLN A 230 -25.02 31.81 6.87
CA GLN A 230 -24.93 32.53 8.15
C GLN A 230 -25.12 34.05 7.99
N ILE A 231 -24.46 34.67 7.01
CA ILE A 231 -24.65 36.11 6.70
C ILE A 231 -26.10 36.39 6.26
N THR A 232 -26.66 35.55 5.40
CA THR A 232 -28.06 35.69 4.93
C THR A 232 -29.06 35.58 6.08
N GLU A 233 -28.81 34.69 7.04
CA GLU A 233 -29.62 34.54 8.26
C GLU A 233 -29.53 35.77 9.18
N ILE A 234 -28.32 36.33 9.38
CA ILE A 234 -28.13 37.57 10.14
C ILE A 234 -28.90 38.73 9.49
N LEU A 235 -28.79 38.89 8.17
CA LEU A 235 -29.51 39.93 7.41
C LEU A 235 -31.03 39.76 7.48
N LYS A 236 -31.54 38.52 7.42
CA LYS A 236 -32.96 38.20 7.56
C LYS A 236 -33.50 38.45 8.98
N ASN A 237 -32.69 38.22 10.00
CA ASN A 237 -33.06 38.39 11.41
C ASN A 237 -32.81 39.81 11.96
N ALA A 238 -32.30 40.74 11.15
CA ALA A 238 -32.00 42.12 11.55
C ALA A 238 -33.23 42.86 12.11
N GLU A 239 -34.40 42.67 11.50
CA GLU A 239 -35.65 43.35 11.88
C GLU A 239 -36.29 42.77 13.14
N ASN A 240 -35.87 41.57 13.58
CA ASN A 240 -36.33 40.96 14.84
C ASN A 240 -35.59 41.54 16.06
N ASN A 241 -34.38 42.08 15.88
CA ASN A 241 -33.51 42.57 16.96
C ASN A 241 -33.79 44.05 17.27
N ASN A 242 -34.95 44.37 17.84
CA ASN A 242 -35.40 45.76 17.97
C ASN A 242 -34.83 46.54 19.18
N MET A 243 -34.29 45.89 20.22
CA MET A 243 -33.59 46.59 21.30
C MET A 243 -32.13 46.91 20.91
N LEU A 244 -31.65 48.09 21.34
CA LEU A 244 -30.31 48.62 21.01
C LEU A 244 -29.18 47.60 21.20
N VAL A 245 -29.15 46.93 22.36
CA VAL A 245 -28.12 45.92 22.68
C VAL A 245 -28.22 44.71 21.74
N SER A 246 -29.43 44.15 21.55
CA SER A 246 -29.64 43.01 20.65
C SER A 246 -29.31 43.33 19.19
N PHE A 247 -29.58 44.55 18.73
CA PHE A 247 -29.25 44.98 17.37
C PHE A 247 -27.74 45.11 17.17
N TYR A 248 -27.03 45.68 18.16
CA TYR A 248 -25.58 45.72 18.12
C TYR A 248 -24.97 44.32 18.11
N GLU A 249 -25.39 43.46 19.03
CA GLU A 249 -24.81 42.13 19.24
C GLU A 249 -25.13 41.16 18.10
N ASN A 250 -26.42 40.90 17.87
CA ASN A 250 -26.88 39.80 17.01
C ASN A 250 -26.97 40.19 15.54
N THR A 251 -26.85 41.48 15.21
CA THR A 251 -26.97 41.98 13.84
C THR A 251 -25.69 42.69 13.41
N TYR A 252 -25.32 43.81 14.02
CA TYR A 252 -24.16 44.59 13.54
C TYR A 252 -22.82 43.87 13.77
N TYR A 253 -22.52 43.46 15.00
CA TYR A 253 -21.26 42.78 15.34
C TYR A 253 -21.12 41.42 14.63
N LEU A 254 -22.15 40.55 14.67
CA LEU A 254 -22.09 39.26 13.98
C LEU A 254 -21.91 39.39 12.45
N LEU A 255 -22.55 40.38 11.82
CA LEU A 255 -22.37 40.66 10.39
C LEU A 255 -20.92 41.06 10.08
N SER A 256 -20.34 41.96 10.89
CA SER A 256 -18.94 42.39 10.75
C SER A 256 -17.95 41.22 10.91
N VAL A 257 -18.16 40.35 11.92
CA VAL A 257 -17.31 39.16 12.15
C VAL A 257 -17.40 38.20 10.97
N LYS A 258 -18.61 37.85 10.51
CA LYS A 258 -18.78 36.93 9.37
C LYS A 258 -18.32 37.51 8.03
N PHE A 259 -18.35 38.83 7.87
CA PHE A 259 -17.73 39.46 6.71
C PHE A 259 -16.19 39.38 6.75
N LYS A 260 -15.57 39.60 7.92
CA LYS A 260 -14.11 39.46 8.09
C LYS A 260 -13.64 38.02 7.84
N GLU A 261 -14.36 37.02 8.37
CA GLU A 261 -14.14 35.60 8.06
C GLU A 261 -14.22 35.30 6.54
N LEU A 262 -15.26 35.82 5.86
CA LEU A 262 -15.46 35.61 4.41
C LEU A 262 -14.30 36.16 3.57
N LEU A 263 -13.79 37.35 3.92
CA LEU A 263 -12.66 37.96 3.23
C LEU A 263 -11.37 37.14 3.40
N GLU A 264 -11.12 36.59 4.60
CA GLU A 264 -9.95 35.76 4.87
C GLU A 264 -10.03 34.38 4.18
N ILE A 265 -11.22 33.77 4.04
CA ILE A 265 -11.42 32.56 3.23
C ILE A 265 -11.05 32.83 1.77
N LYS A 266 -11.55 33.93 1.17
CA LYS A 266 -11.24 34.30 -0.22
C LYS A 266 -9.74 34.50 -0.44
N LYS A 267 -9.08 35.20 0.49
CA LYS A 267 -7.63 35.46 0.48
C LYS A 267 -6.79 34.17 0.51
N ASN A 268 -7.15 33.23 1.38
CA ASN A 268 -6.40 31.96 1.49
C ASN A 268 -6.61 31.04 0.28
N GLN A 269 -7.83 30.99 -0.30
CA GLN A 269 -8.04 30.28 -1.56
C GLN A 269 -7.21 30.84 -2.71
N PHE A 270 -7.14 32.17 -2.85
CA PHE A 270 -6.34 32.80 -3.90
C PHE A 270 -4.84 32.53 -3.73
N LYS A 271 -4.35 32.53 -2.49
CA LYS A 271 -2.97 32.12 -2.15
C LYS A 271 -2.71 30.66 -2.50
N GLN A 272 -3.64 29.74 -2.22
CA GLN A 272 -3.55 28.35 -2.64
C GLN A 272 -3.47 28.23 -4.17
N LEU A 273 -4.33 28.94 -4.90
CA LEU A 273 -4.37 28.90 -6.37
C LEU A 273 -3.03 29.34 -7.00
N LYS A 274 -2.40 30.40 -6.47
CA LYS A 274 -1.05 30.81 -6.87
C LYS A 274 0.01 29.77 -6.50
N THR A 275 -0.14 29.06 -5.39
CA THR A 275 0.78 27.98 -4.97
C THR A 275 0.68 26.76 -5.90
N GLU A 276 -0.53 26.38 -6.30
CA GLU A 276 -0.78 25.35 -7.31
C GLU A 276 -0.18 25.72 -8.66
N LEU A 277 -0.38 26.97 -9.12
CA LEU A 277 0.19 27.46 -10.38
C LEU A 277 1.74 27.45 -10.34
N GLY A 278 2.36 27.92 -9.25
CA GLY A 278 3.82 27.87 -9.08
C GLY A 278 4.38 26.44 -9.11
N THR A 279 3.67 25.50 -8.49
CA THR A 279 4.02 24.07 -8.53
C THR A 279 3.93 23.51 -9.95
N LEU A 280 2.89 23.88 -10.70
CA LEU A 280 2.68 23.47 -12.09
C LEU A 280 3.74 24.05 -13.04
N ILE A 281 4.15 25.31 -12.83
CA ILE A 281 5.24 25.95 -13.59
C ILE A 281 6.55 25.18 -13.38
N LEU A 282 6.90 24.81 -12.15
CA LEU A 282 8.10 23.99 -11.88
C LEU A 282 8.05 22.64 -12.61
N GLN A 283 6.92 21.94 -12.53
CA GLN A 283 6.72 20.67 -13.26
C GLN A 283 6.86 20.85 -14.79
N ALA A 284 6.34 21.94 -15.34
CA ALA A 284 6.45 22.27 -16.76
C ALA A 284 7.90 22.58 -17.18
N VAL A 285 8.66 23.31 -16.37
CA VAL A 285 10.08 23.60 -16.61
C VAL A 285 10.91 22.32 -16.61
N THR A 286 10.76 21.46 -15.60
CA THR A 286 11.46 20.16 -15.56
C THR A 286 11.06 19.23 -16.70
N LEU A 287 9.79 19.24 -17.13
CA LEU A 287 9.35 18.52 -18.33
C LEU A 287 10.04 19.05 -19.60
N LYS A 288 10.13 20.37 -19.74
CA LYS A 288 10.80 21.06 -20.87
C LYS A 288 12.29 20.71 -20.94
N GLU A 289 12.99 20.76 -19.81
CA GLU A 289 14.40 20.38 -19.71
C GLU A 289 14.63 18.90 -20.05
N MET A 290 13.76 18.01 -19.56
CA MET A 290 13.83 16.58 -19.86
C MET A 290 13.59 16.29 -21.35
N VAL A 291 12.66 17.00 -21.99
CA VAL A 291 12.43 16.92 -23.45
C VAL A 291 13.65 17.39 -24.23
N ASN A 292 14.17 18.59 -23.94
CA ASN A 292 15.31 19.14 -24.67
C ASN A 292 16.56 18.25 -24.57
N ASN A 293 16.74 17.53 -23.46
CA ASN A 293 17.88 16.63 -23.23
C ASN A 293 17.71 15.21 -23.79
N LYS A 294 16.48 14.71 -24.02
CA LYS A 294 16.23 13.30 -24.41
C LYS A 294 15.43 13.12 -25.70
N PHE A 295 14.65 14.11 -26.10
CA PHE A 295 13.64 14.01 -27.16
C PHE A 295 13.68 15.26 -28.04
N ALA A 296 14.86 15.59 -28.59
CA ALA A 296 15.12 16.82 -29.37
C ALA A 296 14.20 17.03 -30.60
N ASN A 297 13.48 16.00 -31.03
CA ASN A 297 12.47 16.07 -32.10
C ASN A 297 11.13 16.68 -31.65
N ILE A 298 10.88 16.82 -30.33
CA ILE A 298 9.63 17.32 -29.77
C ILE A 298 9.75 18.82 -29.49
N SER A 299 8.98 19.64 -30.21
CA SER A 299 8.92 21.09 -29.95
C SER A 299 8.29 21.39 -28.59
N THR A 300 8.98 22.21 -27.80
CA THR A 300 8.49 22.75 -26.51
C THR A 300 7.94 24.17 -26.62
N THR A 301 7.88 24.78 -27.81
CA THR A 301 7.66 26.23 -27.95
C THR A 301 6.33 26.71 -27.35
N ASN A 302 5.26 25.93 -27.51
CA ASN A 302 3.97 26.23 -26.88
C ASN A 302 4.03 26.08 -25.35
N LEU A 303 4.74 25.06 -24.85
CA LEU A 303 4.92 24.84 -23.42
C LEU A 303 5.74 25.98 -22.80
N GLU A 304 6.76 26.48 -23.49
CA GLU A 304 7.54 27.66 -23.05
C GLU A 304 6.70 28.93 -23.02
N THR A 305 5.84 29.16 -24.01
CA THR A 305 4.94 30.32 -24.00
C THR A 305 3.84 30.17 -22.92
N ALA A 306 3.34 28.96 -22.66
CA ALA A 306 2.45 28.70 -21.53
C ALA A 306 3.14 28.91 -20.17
N ILE A 307 4.39 28.44 -20.00
CA ILE A 307 5.23 28.68 -18.80
C ILE A 307 5.43 30.18 -18.59
N SER A 308 5.77 30.92 -19.65
CA SER A 308 6.00 32.37 -19.58
C SER A 308 4.73 33.10 -19.13
N ASN A 309 3.59 32.86 -19.79
CA ASN A 309 2.31 33.48 -19.45
C ASN A 309 1.87 33.14 -18.01
N ALA A 310 2.03 31.89 -17.59
CA ALA A 310 1.75 31.46 -16.22
C ALA A 310 2.68 32.14 -15.19
N THR A 311 3.96 32.33 -15.53
CA THR A 311 4.95 32.97 -14.65
C THR A 311 4.70 34.48 -14.53
N VAL A 312 4.31 35.15 -15.60
CA VAL A 312 3.89 36.56 -15.59
C VAL A 312 2.67 36.73 -14.67
N GLU A 313 1.62 35.92 -14.85
CA GLU A 313 0.39 36.08 -14.09
C GLU A 313 0.52 35.61 -12.62
N LEU A 314 1.39 34.64 -12.34
CA LEU A 314 1.76 34.28 -10.96
C LEU A 314 2.38 35.48 -10.22
N ASN A 315 3.26 36.24 -10.89
CA ASN A 315 3.92 37.42 -10.33
C ASN A 315 3.09 38.71 -10.40
N ASN A 316 2.03 38.74 -11.20
CA ASN A 316 1.09 39.85 -11.27
C ASN A 316 0.33 40.02 -9.93
N ASN A 317 0.53 41.14 -9.24
CA ASN A 317 -0.12 41.43 -7.96
C ASN A 317 -1.63 41.72 -8.08
N GLU A 318 -2.11 42.08 -9.27
CA GLU A 318 -3.51 42.42 -9.55
C GLU A 318 -4.29 41.27 -10.24
N ALA A 319 -3.64 40.10 -10.42
CA ALA A 319 -4.20 38.92 -11.09
C ALA A 319 -5.57 38.49 -10.51
N SER A 320 -6.53 38.15 -11.38
CA SER A 320 -7.84 37.64 -10.95
C SER A 320 -7.83 36.13 -10.68
N LYS A 321 -8.83 35.61 -9.94
CA LYS A 321 -9.02 34.17 -9.75
C LYS A 321 -9.25 33.47 -11.10
N GLU A 322 -10.05 34.05 -11.99
CA GLU A 322 -10.31 33.49 -13.32
C GLU A 322 -9.06 33.52 -14.20
N SER A 323 -8.23 34.57 -14.12
CA SER A 323 -7.01 34.70 -14.91
C SER A 323 -5.97 33.64 -14.52
N ILE A 324 -5.71 33.47 -13.22
CA ILE A 324 -4.83 32.41 -12.67
C ILE A 324 -5.32 31.02 -13.09
N GLU A 325 -6.63 30.75 -13.00
CA GLU A 325 -7.19 29.46 -13.39
C GLU A 325 -7.14 29.24 -14.92
N THR A 326 -7.24 30.30 -15.72
CA THR A 326 -7.09 30.25 -17.18
C THR A 326 -5.66 29.88 -17.59
N VAL A 327 -4.64 30.53 -17.03
CA VAL A 327 -3.23 30.17 -17.34
C VAL A 327 -2.86 28.79 -16.79
N LYS A 328 -3.40 28.37 -15.64
CA LYS A 328 -3.26 27.02 -15.08
C LYS A 328 -3.80 25.94 -16.02
N ASN A 329 -5.00 26.12 -16.55
CA ASN A 329 -5.62 25.16 -17.47
C ASN A 329 -4.92 25.13 -18.84
N ASN A 330 -4.47 26.27 -19.36
CA ASN A 330 -3.64 26.32 -20.57
C ASN A 330 -2.29 25.59 -20.37
N LEU A 331 -1.65 25.77 -19.22
CA LEU A 331 -0.39 25.09 -18.90
C LEU A 331 -0.58 23.56 -18.74
N LEU A 332 -1.65 23.11 -18.09
CA LEU A 332 -2.03 21.69 -18.02
C LEU A 332 -2.22 21.07 -19.41
N LYS A 333 -2.87 21.80 -20.33
CA LYS A 333 -3.09 21.36 -21.72
C LYS A 333 -1.77 21.14 -22.47
N GLU A 334 -0.86 22.12 -22.46
CA GLU A 334 0.42 21.98 -23.18
C GLU A 334 1.35 20.94 -22.53
N ILE A 335 1.33 20.80 -21.20
CA ILE A 335 1.98 19.66 -20.50
C ILE A 335 1.47 18.32 -21.04
N SER A 336 0.14 18.18 -21.19
CA SER A 336 -0.47 16.95 -21.69
C SER A 336 -0.07 16.66 -23.13
N ILE A 337 -0.05 17.67 -24.01
CA ILE A 337 0.37 17.54 -25.40
C ILE A 337 1.83 17.06 -25.49
N VAL A 338 2.73 17.64 -24.69
CA VAL A 338 4.14 17.23 -24.65
C VAL A 338 4.32 15.79 -24.13
N LYS A 339 3.57 15.38 -23.09
CA LYS A 339 3.60 13.97 -22.62
C LYS A 339 3.13 12.96 -23.66
N VAL A 340 2.09 13.30 -24.43
CA VAL A 340 1.60 12.46 -25.54
C VAL A 340 2.66 12.33 -26.63
N ALA A 341 3.35 13.43 -26.96
CA ALA A 341 4.46 13.40 -27.91
C ALA A 341 5.64 12.53 -27.42
N ILE A 342 6.00 12.60 -26.14
CA ILE A 342 7.05 11.74 -25.54
C ILE A 342 6.68 10.26 -25.71
N ALA A 343 5.46 9.86 -25.32
CA ALA A 343 5.05 8.46 -25.41
C ALA A 343 5.04 7.93 -26.86
N LYS A 344 4.72 8.77 -27.85
CA LYS A 344 4.80 8.46 -29.29
C LYS A 344 6.24 8.30 -29.77
N GLU A 345 7.18 9.13 -29.29
CA GLU A 345 8.60 9.07 -29.64
C GLU A 345 9.33 7.90 -28.96
N GLU A 346 9.00 7.59 -27.69
CA GLU A 346 9.46 6.39 -26.99
C GLU A 346 9.02 5.11 -27.74
N LEU A 347 7.76 5.05 -28.18
CA LEU A 347 7.25 3.96 -29.02
C LEU A 347 7.97 3.91 -30.38
N GLY A 348 8.18 5.05 -31.03
CA GLY A 348 8.88 5.14 -32.32
C GLY A 348 10.34 4.68 -32.26
N ASN A 349 11.03 4.96 -31.16
CA ASN A 349 12.42 4.51 -30.96
C ASN A 349 12.51 3.03 -30.58
N GLU A 350 11.55 2.51 -29.81
CA GLU A 350 11.50 1.07 -29.53
C GLU A 350 11.13 0.24 -30.78
N ILE A 351 10.26 0.75 -31.66
CA ILE A 351 9.98 0.12 -32.96
C ILE A 351 11.28 -0.03 -33.76
N LYS A 352 12.09 1.03 -33.91
CA LYS A 352 13.38 0.98 -34.62
C LYS A 352 14.35 -0.04 -33.99
N ASN A 353 14.41 -0.09 -32.66
CA ASN A 353 15.24 -1.04 -31.92
C ASN A 353 14.82 -2.50 -32.22
N VAL A 354 13.54 -2.79 -32.05
CA VAL A 354 12.98 -4.14 -32.27
C VAL A 354 13.04 -4.53 -33.76
N GLU A 355 12.89 -3.61 -34.71
CA GLU A 355 13.11 -3.86 -36.14
C GLU A 355 14.58 -4.20 -36.46
N SER A 356 15.53 -3.49 -35.85
CA SER A 356 16.97 -3.73 -36.03
C SER A 356 17.46 -5.04 -35.39
N GLU A 357 16.65 -5.68 -34.54
CA GLU A 357 16.94 -6.96 -33.90
C GLU A 357 16.14 -8.09 -34.57
N TYR A 358 14.89 -7.83 -34.97
CA TYR A 358 14.06 -8.69 -35.81
C TYR A 358 14.77 -9.09 -37.13
N SER A 359 15.55 -8.18 -37.72
CA SER A 359 16.33 -8.46 -38.93
C SER A 359 17.50 -9.43 -38.73
N LYS A 360 17.90 -9.69 -37.47
CA LYS A 360 18.99 -10.62 -37.12
C LYS A 360 18.49 -12.04 -36.85
N ILE A 361 17.20 -12.23 -36.58
CA ILE A 361 16.57 -13.54 -36.37
C ILE A 361 16.73 -14.38 -37.65
N SER A 362 17.18 -15.64 -37.54
CA SER A 362 17.41 -16.52 -38.70
C SER A 362 16.15 -16.73 -39.56
N ASP A 363 16.35 -16.98 -40.87
CA ASP A 363 15.29 -17.30 -41.83
C ASP A 363 15.10 -18.83 -42.05
N GLU A 364 15.80 -19.66 -41.25
CA GLU A 364 15.60 -21.12 -41.20
C GLU A 364 14.15 -21.52 -40.86
N LYS A 365 13.78 -22.75 -41.25
CA LYS A 365 12.39 -23.25 -41.16
C LYS A 365 11.78 -23.14 -39.76
N PHE A 366 12.59 -23.26 -38.71
CA PHE A 366 12.15 -23.25 -37.31
C PHE A 366 11.70 -21.85 -36.81
N TYR A 367 12.33 -20.77 -37.27
CA TYR A 367 12.08 -19.43 -36.72
C TYR A 367 10.97 -18.67 -37.44
N LYS A 368 10.45 -19.17 -38.58
CA LYS A 368 9.52 -18.42 -39.45
C LYS A 368 8.22 -17.99 -38.77
N SER A 369 7.60 -18.83 -37.96
CA SER A 369 6.36 -18.49 -37.24
C SER A 369 6.62 -17.54 -36.06
N LEU A 370 7.75 -17.70 -35.36
CA LEU A 370 8.21 -16.78 -34.32
C LEU A 370 8.48 -15.37 -34.90
N LYS A 371 9.25 -15.30 -35.99
CA LYS A 371 9.57 -14.07 -36.74
C LYS A 371 8.30 -13.39 -37.25
N SER A 372 7.37 -14.16 -37.84
CA SER A 372 6.06 -13.64 -38.28
C SER A 372 5.22 -13.07 -37.13
N SER A 373 5.22 -13.72 -35.96
CA SER A 373 4.50 -13.26 -34.77
C SER A 373 5.07 -11.93 -34.24
N LEU A 374 6.39 -11.78 -34.19
CA LEU A 374 7.01 -10.49 -33.82
C LEU A 374 6.71 -9.40 -34.86
N LYS A 375 6.75 -9.73 -36.16
CA LYS A 375 6.42 -8.80 -37.25
C LYS A 375 5.00 -8.23 -37.10
N GLU A 376 4.01 -9.06 -36.76
CA GLU A 376 2.65 -8.57 -36.49
C GLU A 376 2.60 -7.56 -35.33
N VAL A 377 3.39 -7.76 -34.28
CA VAL A 377 3.43 -6.83 -33.14
C VAL A 377 4.13 -5.53 -33.52
N ILE A 378 5.20 -5.57 -34.32
CA ILE A 378 5.87 -4.39 -34.89
C ILE A 378 4.88 -3.58 -35.74
N GLU A 379 4.15 -4.20 -36.67
CA GLU A 379 3.19 -3.49 -37.53
C GLU A 379 1.99 -2.93 -36.74
N LYS A 380 1.50 -3.66 -35.72
CA LYS A 380 0.47 -3.15 -34.80
C LYS A 380 0.98 -1.97 -33.97
N ALA A 381 2.26 -1.97 -33.58
CA ALA A 381 2.90 -0.85 -32.90
C ALA A 381 3.04 0.37 -33.84
N LYS A 382 3.48 0.19 -35.10
CA LYS A 382 3.54 1.25 -36.13
C LYS A 382 2.16 1.84 -36.43
N ALA A 383 1.12 1.03 -36.52
CA ALA A 383 -0.24 1.48 -36.75
C ALA A 383 -0.77 2.40 -35.64
N ILE A 384 -0.34 2.19 -34.38
CA ILE A 384 -0.63 3.08 -33.26
C ILE A 384 0.30 4.30 -33.29
N GLN A 385 1.60 4.08 -33.51
CA GLN A 385 2.63 5.13 -33.48
C GLN A 385 2.43 6.20 -34.55
N SER A 386 1.95 5.82 -35.74
CA SER A 386 1.69 6.75 -36.86
C SER A 386 0.51 7.70 -36.58
N GLN A 387 -0.53 7.25 -35.88
CA GLN A 387 -1.71 8.05 -35.53
C GLN A 387 -1.35 9.26 -34.63
N THR A 388 -2.16 10.32 -34.68
CA THR A 388 -1.92 11.61 -33.98
C THR A 388 -2.94 11.94 -32.91
N ASN A 389 -4.07 11.24 -32.88
CA ASN A 389 -5.19 11.44 -31.97
C ASN A 389 -5.23 10.43 -30.80
N LYS A 390 -4.11 9.77 -30.52
CA LYS A 390 -4.00 8.73 -29.48
C LYS A 390 -3.54 9.31 -28.13
N SER A 391 -4.03 8.71 -27.05
CA SER A 391 -3.70 9.10 -25.69
C SER A 391 -2.32 8.59 -25.24
N GLU A 392 -1.75 9.22 -24.21
CA GLU A 392 -0.49 8.79 -23.57
C GLU A 392 -0.54 7.32 -23.13
N ALA A 393 -1.71 6.87 -22.64
CA ALA A 393 -1.94 5.50 -22.19
C ALA A 393 -1.89 4.48 -23.35
N GLU A 394 -2.45 4.80 -24.51
CA GLU A 394 -2.47 3.90 -25.67
C GLU A 394 -1.07 3.70 -26.26
N TYR A 395 -0.27 4.76 -26.36
CA TYR A 395 1.14 4.65 -26.76
C TYR A 395 1.96 3.81 -25.76
N LYS A 396 1.77 4.03 -24.46
CA LYS A 396 2.46 3.26 -23.40
C LYS A 396 2.02 1.79 -23.36
N GLN A 397 0.75 1.49 -23.62
CA GLN A 397 0.25 0.13 -23.74
C GLN A 397 0.86 -0.58 -24.96
N ALA A 398 0.96 0.11 -26.11
CA ALA A 398 1.63 -0.41 -27.30
C ALA A 398 3.13 -0.68 -27.04
N LEU A 399 3.82 0.24 -26.38
CA LEU A 399 5.23 0.11 -25.99
C LEU A 399 5.46 -1.10 -25.07
N THR A 400 4.61 -1.27 -24.06
CA THR A 400 4.66 -2.41 -23.13
C THR A 400 4.42 -3.74 -23.86
N LYS A 401 3.47 -3.79 -24.80
CA LYS A 401 3.18 -4.97 -25.60
C LYS A 401 4.34 -5.33 -26.55
N LEU A 402 4.94 -4.32 -27.20
CA LEU A 402 6.10 -4.50 -28.07
C LEU A 402 7.29 -5.10 -27.29
N LYS A 403 7.64 -4.52 -26.13
CA LYS A 403 8.72 -5.01 -25.26
C LYS A 403 8.50 -6.44 -24.79
N SER A 404 7.32 -6.74 -24.25
CA SER A 404 7.00 -8.10 -23.77
C SER A 404 7.04 -9.15 -24.89
N SER A 405 6.57 -8.80 -26.09
CA SER A 405 6.62 -9.71 -27.26
C SER A 405 8.05 -9.91 -27.77
N PHE A 406 8.90 -8.89 -27.69
CA PHE A 406 10.31 -8.96 -28.09
C PHE A 406 11.16 -9.81 -27.14
N GLU A 407 11.01 -9.65 -25.82
CA GLU A 407 11.72 -10.49 -24.84
C GLU A 407 11.23 -11.95 -24.87
N ALA A 408 9.93 -12.18 -25.08
CA ALA A 408 9.41 -13.52 -25.37
C ALA A 408 10.02 -14.12 -26.65
N THR A 409 10.19 -13.30 -27.70
CA THR A 409 10.84 -13.72 -28.95
C THR A 409 12.29 -14.15 -28.71
N LYS A 410 13.10 -13.31 -28.05
CA LYS A 410 14.50 -13.64 -27.69
C LYS A 410 14.63 -14.86 -26.78
N THR A 411 13.64 -15.11 -25.93
CA THR A 411 13.61 -16.30 -25.07
C THR A 411 13.35 -17.57 -25.89
N ASN A 412 12.38 -17.52 -26.81
CA ASN A 412 12.00 -18.67 -27.63
C ASN A 412 13.00 -18.95 -28.77
N GLU A 413 13.64 -17.92 -29.32
CA GLU A 413 14.77 -18.05 -30.27
C GLU A 413 15.91 -18.87 -29.65
N LYS A 414 16.30 -18.56 -28.41
CA LYS A 414 17.33 -19.34 -27.66
C LYS A 414 16.92 -20.78 -27.40
N LYS A 415 15.63 -21.04 -27.12
CA LYS A 415 15.12 -22.42 -26.96
C LYS A 415 15.26 -23.21 -28.25
N ILE A 416 14.76 -22.67 -29.36
CA ILE A 416 14.83 -23.29 -30.69
C ILE A 416 16.29 -23.59 -31.07
N ALA A 417 17.20 -22.64 -30.86
CA ALA A 417 18.63 -22.83 -31.10
C ALA A 417 19.22 -23.98 -30.25
N GLY A 418 18.82 -24.08 -28.98
CA GLY A 418 19.24 -25.17 -28.08
C GLY A 418 18.79 -26.55 -28.57
N PHE A 419 17.52 -26.72 -28.91
CA PHE A 419 17.00 -27.99 -29.44
C PHE A 419 17.68 -28.38 -30.77
N VAL A 420 17.79 -27.44 -31.72
CA VAL A 420 18.45 -27.68 -33.01
C VAL A 420 19.92 -28.05 -32.83
N GLN A 421 20.63 -27.42 -31.90
CA GLN A 421 22.01 -27.77 -31.55
C GLN A 421 22.10 -29.18 -30.95
N SER A 422 21.19 -29.55 -30.04
CA SER A 422 21.17 -30.89 -29.41
C SER A 422 20.90 -31.99 -30.44
N ILE A 423 19.85 -31.84 -31.26
CA ILE A 423 19.53 -32.75 -32.38
C ILE A 423 20.73 -32.90 -33.31
N THR A 424 21.35 -31.79 -33.73
CA THR A 424 22.50 -31.81 -34.64
C THR A 424 23.71 -32.53 -34.03
N LYS A 425 23.95 -32.36 -32.72
CA LYS A 425 24.99 -33.09 -31.98
C LYS A 425 24.73 -34.59 -31.99
N SER A 426 23.54 -35.03 -31.56
CA SER A 426 23.20 -36.45 -31.44
C SER A 426 23.17 -37.18 -32.80
N LEU A 427 22.75 -36.49 -33.88
CA LEU A 427 22.88 -37.02 -35.25
C LEU A 427 24.36 -37.24 -35.65
N ASN A 428 25.23 -36.26 -35.38
CA ASN A 428 26.65 -36.34 -35.72
C ASN A 428 27.40 -37.40 -34.89
N GLU A 429 27.09 -37.51 -33.59
CA GLU A 429 27.69 -38.51 -32.71
C GLU A 429 27.22 -39.93 -33.08
N SER A 430 25.94 -40.11 -33.43
CA SER A 430 25.43 -41.39 -33.99
C SER A 430 26.15 -41.79 -35.29
N GLN A 431 26.29 -40.85 -36.22
CA GLN A 431 26.98 -41.09 -37.50
C GLN A 431 28.46 -41.45 -37.30
N LYS A 432 29.11 -40.86 -36.28
CA LYS A 432 30.49 -41.20 -35.87
C LYS A 432 30.57 -42.61 -35.29
N SER A 433 29.74 -42.96 -34.29
CA SER A 433 29.76 -44.30 -33.68
C SER A 433 29.52 -45.41 -34.71
N LEU A 434 28.64 -45.19 -35.70
CA LEU A 434 28.39 -46.14 -36.80
C LEU A 434 29.56 -46.24 -37.79
N SER A 435 30.16 -45.12 -38.21
CA SER A 435 31.28 -45.13 -39.17
C SER A 435 32.58 -45.68 -38.60
N GLU A 436 32.83 -45.56 -37.29
CA GLU A 436 33.95 -46.23 -36.61
C GLU A 436 33.86 -47.77 -36.62
N LYS A 437 32.67 -48.34 -36.83
CA LYS A 437 32.44 -49.79 -36.90
C LYS A 437 32.13 -50.28 -38.33
N GLU A 438 32.07 -49.37 -39.30
CA GLU A 438 31.88 -49.68 -40.71
C GLU A 438 33.07 -50.48 -41.27
N ASN A 439 32.78 -51.44 -42.16
CA ASN A 439 33.71 -52.45 -42.70
C ASN A 439 34.23 -53.51 -41.70
N LYS A 440 33.75 -53.54 -40.44
CA LYS A 440 34.04 -54.63 -39.49
C LYS A 440 32.93 -55.67 -39.50
N LYS A 441 33.21 -56.88 -39.98
CA LYS A 441 32.20 -57.93 -40.21
C LYS A 441 31.30 -58.22 -39.01
N LEU A 442 31.85 -58.24 -37.80
CA LEU A 442 31.10 -58.50 -36.56
C LEU A 442 29.92 -57.54 -36.37
N PHE A 443 30.07 -56.28 -36.82
CA PHE A 443 29.08 -55.23 -36.65
C PHE A 443 28.24 -55.01 -37.91
N GLU A 444 28.57 -55.63 -39.04
CA GLU A 444 28.07 -55.30 -40.38
C GLU A 444 26.54 -55.25 -40.47
N ASN A 445 25.87 -56.32 -40.02
CA ASN A 445 24.41 -56.42 -40.01
C ASN A 445 23.76 -55.33 -39.12
N LYS A 446 24.29 -55.12 -37.91
CA LYS A 446 23.71 -54.19 -36.94
C LYS A 446 24.00 -52.72 -37.28
N VAL A 447 25.16 -52.43 -37.85
CA VAL A 447 25.49 -51.11 -38.41
C VAL A 447 24.58 -50.79 -39.60
N ALA A 448 24.29 -51.76 -40.47
CA ALA A 448 23.34 -51.56 -41.56
C ALA A 448 21.90 -51.28 -41.04
N GLU A 449 21.43 -52.07 -40.06
CA GLU A 449 20.15 -51.85 -39.38
C GLU A 449 20.06 -50.44 -38.77
N LEU A 450 21.04 -50.06 -37.94
CA LEU A 450 21.07 -48.79 -37.22
C LEU A 450 21.29 -47.58 -38.15
N LYS A 451 22.06 -47.73 -39.23
CA LYS A 451 22.15 -46.70 -40.27
C LYS A 451 20.79 -46.43 -40.92
N ASN A 452 19.99 -47.47 -41.18
CA ASN A 452 18.64 -47.30 -41.72
C ASN A 452 17.71 -46.61 -40.71
N GLN A 453 17.76 -46.98 -39.42
CA GLN A 453 17.00 -46.30 -38.36
C GLN A 453 17.37 -44.80 -38.25
N LEU A 454 18.66 -44.49 -38.19
CA LEU A 454 19.17 -43.11 -38.12
C LEU A 454 18.82 -42.31 -39.38
N SER A 455 18.96 -42.90 -40.57
CA SER A 455 18.62 -42.27 -41.84
C SER A 455 17.13 -41.94 -41.92
N ASN A 456 16.25 -42.86 -41.51
CA ASN A 456 14.81 -42.62 -41.44
C ASN A 456 14.48 -41.50 -40.46
N LYS A 457 15.01 -41.54 -39.23
CA LYS A 457 14.73 -40.53 -38.20
C LYS A 457 15.25 -39.14 -38.58
N LYS A 458 16.41 -39.08 -39.22
CA LYS A 458 16.95 -37.85 -39.82
C LYS A 458 16.05 -37.34 -40.95
N THR A 459 15.60 -38.22 -41.83
CA THR A 459 14.71 -37.87 -42.96
C THR A 459 13.36 -37.33 -42.48
N GLU A 460 12.78 -37.87 -41.39
CA GLU A 460 11.60 -37.31 -40.73
C GLU A 460 11.85 -35.86 -40.28
N TYR A 461 12.92 -35.61 -39.53
CA TYR A 461 13.30 -34.29 -39.03
C TYR A 461 13.62 -33.27 -40.15
N GLU A 462 14.31 -33.69 -41.21
CA GLU A 462 14.67 -32.84 -42.35
C GLU A 462 13.43 -32.48 -43.18
N ASN A 463 12.50 -33.42 -43.41
CA ASN A 463 11.24 -33.16 -44.11
C ASN A 463 10.17 -32.44 -43.27
N GLU A 464 10.29 -32.43 -41.93
CA GLU A 464 9.27 -31.84 -41.05
C GLU A 464 9.02 -30.35 -41.36
N THR A 465 7.74 -29.99 -41.42
CA THR A 465 7.24 -28.74 -42.01
C THR A 465 7.11 -27.59 -41.00
N PHE A 466 8.10 -27.45 -40.10
CA PHE A 466 8.14 -26.43 -39.03
C PHE A 466 7.78 -25.01 -39.48
N ASN A 467 8.09 -24.64 -40.74
CA ASN A 467 7.75 -23.35 -41.33
C ASN A 467 6.24 -23.05 -41.43
N ASN A 468 5.38 -24.07 -41.34
CA ASN A 468 3.93 -23.97 -41.37
C ASN A 468 3.28 -24.13 -39.99
N MET A 469 4.08 -24.39 -38.94
CA MET A 469 3.59 -24.66 -37.59
C MET A 469 3.55 -23.37 -36.72
N PRO A 470 2.56 -23.21 -35.82
CA PRO A 470 2.62 -22.23 -34.74
C PRO A 470 3.91 -22.40 -33.91
N PHE A 471 4.49 -21.32 -33.37
CA PHE A 471 5.81 -21.39 -32.74
C PHE A 471 5.84 -22.30 -31.49
N ASP A 472 4.73 -22.38 -30.73
CA ASP A 472 4.62 -23.33 -29.61
C ASP A 472 4.67 -24.79 -30.10
N ALA A 473 4.04 -25.09 -31.25
CA ALA A 473 4.11 -26.41 -31.87
C ALA A 473 5.51 -26.70 -32.45
N VAL A 474 6.23 -25.69 -32.95
CA VAL A 474 7.65 -25.84 -33.33
C VAL A 474 8.51 -26.20 -32.12
N ILE A 475 8.31 -25.55 -30.97
CA ILE A 475 9.04 -25.84 -29.74
C ILE A 475 8.79 -27.29 -29.30
N ASN A 476 7.52 -27.68 -29.11
CA ASN A 476 7.18 -29.03 -28.68
C ASN A 476 7.67 -30.09 -29.69
N LYS A 477 7.59 -29.80 -30.99
CA LYS A 477 8.04 -30.74 -32.03
C LYS A 477 9.57 -30.86 -32.09
N LEU A 478 10.30 -29.81 -31.76
CA LEU A 478 11.77 -29.88 -31.60
C LEU A 478 12.17 -30.63 -30.33
N GLU A 479 11.39 -30.53 -29.26
CA GLU A 479 11.55 -31.32 -28.02
C GLU A 479 11.32 -32.83 -28.31
N ASP A 480 10.22 -33.20 -28.99
CA ASP A 480 9.97 -34.56 -29.52
C ASP A 480 11.18 -35.12 -30.30
N TYR A 481 11.76 -34.31 -31.20
CA TYR A 481 12.88 -34.73 -32.05
C TYR A 481 14.20 -34.78 -31.29
N GLN A 482 14.44 -33.92 -30.29
CA GLN A 482 15.60 -34.08 -29.41
C GLN A 482 15.52 -35.43 -28.71
N ASP A 483 14.46 -35.65 -27.93
CA ASP A 483 14.31 -36.88 -27.13
C ASP A 483 14.38 -38.12 -28.02
N SER A 484 13.69 -38.13 -29.16
CA SER A 484 13.69 -39.29 -30.06
C SER A 484 15.04 -39.55 -30.75
N ILE A 485 15.90 -38.55 -30.94
CA ILE A 485 17.20 -38.70 -31.60
C ILE A 485 18.32 -38.93 -30.57
N GLU A 486 18.22 -38.33 -29.39
CA GLU A 486 19.13 -38.56 -28.26
C GLU A 486 18.98 -39.98 -27.70
N ASN A 487 17.75 -40.48 -27.56
CA ASN A 487 17.52 -41.89 -27.22
C ASN A 487 18.02 -42.87 -28.30
N LEU A 488 17.88 -42.52 -29.58
CA LEU A 488 18.41 -43.34 -30.68
C LEU A 488 19.94 -43.39 -30.66
N TYR A 489 20.61 -42.26 -30.41
CA TYR A 489 22.06 -42.18 -30.21
C TYR A 489 22.53 -43.11 -29.08
N LEU A 490 21.88 -43.03 -27.91
CA LEU A 490 22.20 -43.87 -26.75
C LEU A 490 21.97 -45.37 -27.04
N SER A 491 20.93 -45.72 -27.79
CA SER A 491 20.69 -47.09 -28.25
C SER A 491 21.79 -47.58 -29.18
N ILE A 492 22.20 -46.76 -30.16
CA ILE A 492 23.28 -47.07 -31.11
C ILE A 492 24.59 -47.38 -30.36
N ASP A 493 24.98 -46.53 -29.40
CA ASP A 493 26.23 -46.74 -28.66
C ASP A 493 26.14 -47.98 -27.75
N SER A 494 25.00 -48.18 -27.08
CA SER A 494 24.77 -49.33 -26.20
C SER A 494 24.78 -50.68 -26.95
N GLU A 495 24.12 -50.78 -28.09
CA GLU A 495 24.06 -52.03 -28.88
C GLU A 495 25.40 -52.35 -29.54
N LEU A 496 26.10 -51.35 -30.09
CA LEU A 496 27.45 -51.53 -30.63
C LEU A 496 28.45 -51.90 -29.53
N LYS A 497 28.30 -51.33 -28.32
CA LYS A 497 29.10 -51.72 -27.16
C LYS A 497 28.80 -53.16 -26.74
N GLN A 498 27.54 -53.57 -26.63
CA GLN A 498 27.18 -54.94 -26.26
C GLN A 498 27.81 -55.97 -27.20
N ILE A 499 27.70 -55.78 -28.52
CA ILE A 499 28.30 -56.68 -29.52
C ILE A 499 29.83 -56.76 -29.38
N LYS A 500 30.50 -55.63 -29.06
CA LYS A 500 31.94 -55.60 -28.81
C LYS A 500 32.30 -56.36 -27.54
N ASP A 501 31.63 -56.07 -26.43
CA ASP A 501 31.94 -56.63 -25.11
C ASP A 501 31.65 -58.15 -25.09
N GLU A 502 30.57 -58.62 -25.73
CA GLU A 502 30.27 -60.05 -25.92
C GLU A 502 31.28 -60.80 -26.83
N TYR A 503 31.98 -60.11 -27.73
CA TYR A 503 33.02 -60.71 -28.56
C TYR A 503 34.38 -60.71 -27.85
N ASP A 504 34.68 -59.65 -27.09
CA ASP A 504 35.95 -59.53 -26.35
C ASP A 504 36.10 -60.65 -25.29
N GLU A 505 35.00 -61.16 -24.71
CA GLU A 505 35.02 -62.36 -23.85
C GLU A 505 35.61 -63.61 -24.56
N TYR A 506 35.29 -63.82 -25.84
CA TYR A 506 35.84 -64.92 -26.65
C TYR A 506 37.20 -64.60 -27.25
N LEU A 507 37.51 -63.33 -27.48
CA LEU A 507 38.86 -62.87 -27.84
C LEU A 507 39.87 -63.26 -26.75
N ASP A 508 39.45 -63.12 -25.48
CA ASP A 508 40.20 -63.50 -24.30
C ASP A 508 40.44 -65.02 -24.21
N GLU A 509 39.52 -65.87 -24.67
CA GLU A 509 39.72 -67.32 -24.80
C GLU A 509 40.68 -67.66 -25.96
N TRP A 510 40.45 -67.05 -27.13
CA TRP A 510 41.31 -67.21 -28.29
C TRP A 510 42.78 -66.85 -27.99
N GLU A 511 43.03 -65.77 -27.25
CA GLU A 511 44.38 -65.38 -26.82
C GLU A 511 45.06 -66.47 -25.97
N LYS A 512 44.32 -67.09 -25.04
CA LYS A 512 44.84 -68.16 -24.17
C LYS A 512 45.24 -69.39 -24.98
N ILE A 513 44.45 -69.76 -25.99
CA ILE A 513 44.74 -70.87 -26.91
C ILE A 513 45.93 -70.52 -27.82
N ASN A 514 45.94 -69.33 -28.43
CA ASN A 514 46.99 -68.86 -29.34
C ASN A 514 48.36 -68.81 -28.65
N ASN A 515 48.41 -68.26 -27.44
CA ASN A 515 49.62 -68.24 -26.61
C ASN A 515 50.04 -69.63 -26.10
N SER A 516 49.12 -70.59 -26.02
CA SER A 516 49.45 -71.99 -25.70
C SER A 516 50.03 -72.74 -26.89
N ILE A 517 49.54 -72.49 -28.10
CA ILE A 517 50.08 -73.04 -29.35
C ILE A 517 51.48 -72.51 -29.61
N LYS A 518 51.70 -71.18 -29.53
CA LYS A 518 53.03 -70.55 -29.68
C LYS A 518 54.08 -71.22 -28.77
N LYS A 519 53.77 -71.41 -27.49
CA LYS A 519 54.65 -72.10 -26.51
C LYS A 519 54.88 -73.60 -26.81
N PHE A 520 53.92 -74.27 -27.45
CA PHE A 520 54.07 -75.67 -27.85
C PHE A 520 54.96 -75.79 -29.09
N GLU A 521 54.76 -74.94 -30.10
CA GLU A 521 55.60 -74.85 -31.30
C GLU A 521 57.06 -74.57 -30.96
N GLU A 522 57.31 -73.70 -29.97
CA GLU A 522 58.63 -73.48 -29.35
C GLU A 522 59.19 -74.78 -28.73
N ARG A 523 58.40 -75.52 -27.94
CA ARG A 523 58.84 -76.77 -27.27
C ARG A 523 59.17 -77.89 -28.26
N ILE A 524 58.36 -78.09 -29.31
CA ILE A 524 58.58 -79.15 -30.31
C ILE A 524 59.56 -78.75 -31.43
N SER A 525 60.09 -77.52 -31.40
CA SER A 525 60.87 -76.91 -32.48
C SER A 525 62.04 -77.73 -33.02
N ASN A 526 62.65 -78.58 -32.19
CA ASN A 526 63.84 -79.40 -32.48
C ASN A 526 63.57 -80.92 -32.40
N ILE A 527 62.32 -81.37 -32.44
CA ILE A 527 61.94 -82.79 -32.24
C ILE A 527 61.64 -83.45 -33.60
N ALA A 528 62.07 -84.70 -33.78
CA ALA A 528 62.09 -85.38 -35.09
C ALA A 528 60.71 -85.55 -35.76
N ASN A 529 59.61 -85.59 -34.99
CA ASN A 529 58.24 -85.68 -35.50
C ASN A 529 57.45 -84.36 -35.41
N LYS A 530 58.14 -83.22 -35.24
CA LYS A 530 57.56 -81.87 -35.20
C LYS A 530 56.50 -81.64 -36.28
N ASP A 531 56.84 -81.91 -37.54
CA ASP A 531 55.95 -81.57 -38.65
C ASP A 531 54.66 -82.41 -38.61
N GLU A 532 54.73 -83.66 -38.15
CA GLU A 532 53.55 -84.52 -37.93
C GLU A 532 52.67 -83.96 -36.79
N LEU A 533 53.28 -83.53 -35.68
CA LEU A 533 52.58 -82.93 -34.54
C LEU A 533 51.94 -81.58 -34.90
N MET A 534 52.61 -80.75 -35.70
CA MET A 534 52.04 -79.49 -36.21
C MET A 534 50.88 -79.75 -37.17
N GLN A 535 51.01 -80.73 -38.08
CA GLN A 535 49.97 -81.12 -39.04
C GLN A 535 48.66 -81.60 -38.39
N MET A 536 48.67 -82.05 -37.14
CA MET A 536 47.46 -82.46 -36.42
C MET A 536 46.49 -81.31 -36.13
N TYR A 537 46.96 -80.05 -36.02
CA TYR A 537 46.10 -78.88 -35.79
C TYR A 537 46.21 -77.80 -36.87
N ASN A 538 47.36 -77.67 -37.55
CA ASN A 538 47.60 -76.54 -38.45
C ASN A 538 46.98 -76.67 -39.87
N ASN A 539 46.51 -77.88 -40.22
CA ASN A 539 45.94 -78.20 -41.54
C ASN A 539 44.46 -77.81 -41.72
N SER A 540 43.77 -77.36 -40.66
CA SER A 540 42.34 -77.02 -40.75
C SER A 540 42.10 -75.63 -41.37
N ASN A 541 40.94 -75.44 -42.00
CA ASN A 541 40.49 -74.11 -42.46
C ASN A 541 40.31 -73.18 -41.25
N GLU A 542 39.81 -73.72 -40.13
CA GLU A 542 39.71 -73.06 -38.84
C GLU A 542 41.07 -72.55 -38.37
N TYR A 543 42.16 -73.33 -38.46
CA TYR A 543 43.49 -72.84 -38.09
C TYR A 543 43.98 -71.69 -38.97
N ASN A 544 43.67 -71.74 -40.26
CA ASN A 544 44.00 -70.66 -41.20
C ASN A 544 43.24 -69.35 -40.88
N GLN A 545 42.02 -69.43 -40.33
CA GLN A 545 41.32 -68.28 -39.76
C GLN A 545 41.90 -67.88 -38.38
N PHE A 546 42.08 -68.85 -37.48
CA PHE A 546 42.56 -68.68 -36.09
C PHE A 546 43.91 -67.98 -35.99
N LYS A 547 44.87 -68.31 -36.87
CA LYS A 547 46.21 -67.73 -36.84
C LYS A 547 46.27 -66.28 -37.36
N ASN A 548 45.18 -65.77 -37.94
CA ASN A 548 45.09 -64.41 -38.45
C ASN A 548 44.70 -63.42 -37.34
N GLU A 549 45.67 -63.17 -36.46
CA GLU A 549 45.56 -62.27 -35.29
C GLU A 549 45.03 -60.86 -35.67
N ALA A 550 45.40 -60.34 -36.85
CA ALA A 550 44.91 -59.05 -37.34
C ALA A 550 43.42 -59.07 -37.74
N ASN A 551 42.92 -60.19 -38.28
CA ASN A 551 41.50 -60.36 -38.61
C ASN A 551 40.65 -60.50 -37.34
N ILE A 552 41.17 -61.20 -36.33
CA ILE A 552 40.47 -61.48 -35.08
C ILE A 552 40.40 -60.25 -34.17
N ARG A 553 41.54 -59.60 -33.89
CA ARG A 553 41.59 -58.32 -33.16
C ARG A 553 40.93 -57.17 -33.93
N GLY A 554 40.83 -57.29 -35.25
CA GLY A 554 40.17 -56.31 -36.13
C GLY A 554 38.65 -56.40 -36.17
N TYR A 555 38.03 -57.36 -35.48
CA TYR A 555 36.58 -57.66 -35.53
C TYR A 555 36.07 -58.04 -36.94
N ASN A 556 36.93 -58.68 -37.74
CA ASN A 556 36.66 -59.11 -39.12
C ASN A 556 36.24 -60.59 -39.23
N ILE A 557 35.64 -61.12 -38.16
CA ILE A 557 34.92 -62.39 -38.11
C ILE A 557 33.41 -62.10 -38.06
N SER A 558 32.58 -62.98 -38.61
CA SER A 558 31.16 -62.70 -38.90
C SER A 558 30.26 -62.72 -37.66
N SER A 559 30.63 -63.46 -36.62
CA SER A 559 29.95 -63.46 -35.32
C SER A 559 30.85 -64.00 -34.19
N LYS A 560 30.41 -63.85 -32.94
CA LYS A 560 31.08 -64.47 -31.78
C LYS A 560 31.06 -66.00 -31.85
N GLU A 561 29.99 -66.60 -32.37
CA GLU A 561 29.86 -68.04 -32.58
C GLU A 561 30.85 -68.55 -33.62
N GLU A 562 31.19 -67.75 -34.66
CA GLU A 562 32.25 -68.11 -35.60
C GLU A 562 33.62 -68.15 -34.90
N LEU A 563 33.96 -67.15 -34.08
CA LEU A 563 35.21 -67.15 -33.29
C LEU A 563 35.25 -68.31 -32.28
N GLN A 564 34.15 -68.58 -31.58
CA GLN A 564 34.05 -69.69 -30.63
C GLN A 564 34.22 -71.05 -31.34
N ARG A 565 33.56 -71.25 -32.49
CA ARG A 565 33.65 -72.46 -33.32
C ARG A 565 35.08 -72.71 -33.80
N ILE A 566 35.73 -71.67 -34.32
CA ILE A 566 37.14 -71.71 -34.77
C ILE A 566 38.06 -72.07 -33.59
N SER A 567 37.92 -71.36 -32.46
CA SER A 567 38.79 -71.53 -31.29
C SER A 567 38.60 -72.91 -30.64
N THR A 568 37.36 -73.39 -30.52
CA THR A 568 37.04 -74.73 -30.01
C THR A 568 37.62 -75.83 -30.90
N LYS A 569 37.48 -75.72 -32.23
CA LYS A 569 38.04 -76.70 -33.17
C LYS A 569 39.56 -76.75 -33.07
N VAL A 570 40.23 -75.60 -33.10
CA VAL A 570 41.68 -75.50 -32.98
C VAL A 570 42.17 -76.00 -31.61
N ASN A 571 41.48 -75.68 -30.52
CA ASN A 571 41.85 -76.15 -29.18
C ASN A 571 41.72 -77.68 -29.05
N ASN A 572 40.68 -78.29 -29.62
CA ASN A 572 40.49 -79.75 -29.61
C ASN A 572 41.56 -80.47 -30.45
N ASP A 573 41.89 -79.94 -31.63
CA ASP A 573 42.95 -80.52 -32.47
C ASP A 573 44.33 -80.36 -31.81
N PHE A 574 44.58 -79.19 -31.21
CA PHE A 574 45.78 -78.90 -30.43
C PHE A 574 45.91 -79.78 -29.19
N TYR A 575 44.81 -80.03 -28.45
CA TYR A 575 44.77 -80.97 -27.33
C TYR A 575 45.24 -82.36 -27.76
N ASN A 576 44.76 -82.85 -28.91
CA ASN A 576 45.15 -84.16 -29.44
C ASN A 576 46.63 -84.19 -29.87
N ALA A 577 47.13 -83.15 -30.54
CA ALA A 577 48.55 -83.03 -30.88
C ALA A 577 49.45 -83.01 -29.63
N LYS A 578 49.08 -82.20 -28.64
CA LYS A 578 49.77 -82.09 -27.35
C LYS A 578 49.71 -83.38 -26.54
N LYS A 579 48.58 -84.12 -26.59
CA LYS A 579 48.41 -85.44 -25.95
C LYS A 579 49.29 -86.51 -26.60
N LYS A 580 49.33 -86.57 -27.94
CA LYS A 580 50.23 -87.46 -28.69
C LYS A 580 51.70 -87.17 -28.33
N PHE A 581 52.12 -85.92 -28.47
CA PHE A 581 53.47 -85.48 -28.09
C PHE A 581 53.83 -85.90 -26.65
N THR A 582 52.95 -85.64 -25.69
CA THR A 582 53.20 -85.94 -24.27
C THR A 582 53.41 -87.45 -24.04
N LYS A 583 52.62 -88.30 -24.71
CA LYS A 583 52.77 -89.77 -24.65
C LYS A 583 54.09 -90.25 -25.29
N GLU A 584 54.44 -89.69 -26.44
CA GLU A 584 55.66 -90.02 -27.18
C GLU A 584 56.92 -89.55 -26.42
N GLU A 585 56.89 -88.36 -25.84
CA GLU A 585 58.00 -87.79 -25.07
C GLU A 585 58.24 -88.57 -23.77
N ILE A 586 57.19 -88.99 -23.04
CA ILE A 586 57.35 -89.95 -21.92
C ILE A 586 58.05 -91.22 -22.40
N SER A 587 57.62 -91.77 -23.53
CA SER A 587 58.18 -93.01 -24.09
C SER A 587 59.64 -92.84 -24.52
N ARG A 588 59.99 -91.68 -25.09
CA ARG A 588 61.35 -91.29 -25.46
C ARG A 588 62.25 -91.14 -24.23
N LEU A 589 61.78 -90.45 -23.19
CA LEU A 589 62.50 -90.28 -21.92
C LEU A 589 62.72 -91.64 -21.22
N LEU A 590 61.75 -92.57 -21.27
CA LEU A 590 61.92 -93.94 -20.76
C LEU A 590 62.98 -94.73 -21.55
N ILE A 591 63.15 -94.51 -22.86
CA ILE A 591 64.28 -95.08 -23.61
C ILE A 591 65.60 -94.37 -23.22
N GLU A 592 65.55 -93.08 -22.88
CA GLU A 592 66.72 -92.31 -22.45
C GLU A 592 67.27 -92.75 -21.08
N PHE A 593 66.41 -93.15 -20.12
CA PHE A 593 66.82 -93.82 -18.87
C PHE A 593 67.68 -95.07 -19.14
N GLU A 594 67.20 -95.97 -20.01
CA GLU A 594 67.89 -97.20 -20.39
C GLU A 594 69.20 -96.89 -21.13
N THR A 595 69.21 -95.86 -21.97
CA THR A 595 70.38 -95.45 -22.76
C THR A 595 71.49 -94.89 -21.86
N GLU A 596 71.15 -94.02 -20.92
CA GLU A 596 72.13 -93.46 -19.96
C GLU A 596 72.56 -94.51 -18.92
N GLY A 597 71.66 -95.40 -18.47
CA GLY A 597 72.03 -96.53 -17.61
C GLY A 597 73.07 -97.43 -18.27
N LYS A 598 72.79 -97.91 -19.49
CA LYS A 598 73.73 -98.72 -20.28
C LYS A 598 75.06 -98.02 -20.54
N LYS A 599 75.06 -96.71 -20.78
CA LYS A 599 76.27 -95.90 -20.97
C LYS A 599 77.17 -95.84 -19.72
N HIS A 600 76.61 -96.03 -18.52
CA HIS A 600 77.34 -96.03 -17.24
C HIS A 600 77.38 -97.41 -16.55
N ASN A 601 76.93 -98.48 -17.23
CA ASN A 601 76.74 -99.84 -16.67
C ASN A 601 75.86 -99.89 -15.38
N ASP A 602 74.90 -98.98 -15.27
CA ASP A 602 73.95 -98.90 -14.15
C ASP A 602 72.55 -99.37 -14.60
N GLU A 603 72.00 -100.38 -13.90
CA GLU A 603 70.64 -100.91 -14.12
C GLU A 603 69.64 -100.48 -13.03
N ASP A 604 70.01 -99.59 -12.11
CA ASP A 604 69.09 -99.07 -11.08
C ASP A 604 67.95 -98.25 -11.68
N TYR A 605 68.05 -97.78 -12.94
CA TYR A 605 66.90 -97.21 -13.64
C TYR A 605 65.69 -98.15 -13.66
N MET A 606 65.91 -99.47 -13.72
CA MET A 606 64.81 -100.46 -13.67
C MET A 606 64.06 -100.44 -12.33
N LYS A 607 64.72 -99.97 -11.25
CA LYS A 607 64.19 -99.88 -9.88
C LYS A 607 63.54 -98.52 -9.60
N ILE A 608 63.61 -97.57 -10.53
CA ILE A 608 62.98 -96.25 -10.35
C ILE A 608 61.47 -96.42 -10.36
N ILE A 609 60.83 -95.86 -9.34
CA ILE A 609 59.38 -95.87 -9.13
C ILE A 609 58.84 -94.50 -9.54
N PHE A 610 57.87 -94.51 -10.45
CA PHE A 610 57.18 -93.34 -10.99
C PHE A 610 55.78 -93.23 -10.39
N LYS A 611 55.38 -92.00 -10.04
CA LYS A 611 54.03 -91.70 -9.56
C LYS A 611 53.09 -91.42 -10.73
N VAL A 612 52.25 -92.40 -11.08
CA VAL A 612 51.16 -92.22 -12.05
C VAL A 612 49.92 -91.70 -11.34
N GLN A 613 49.31 -90.61 -11.82
CA GLN A 613 48.06 -90.11 -11.21
C GLN A 613 46.91 -91.12 -11.39
N SER A 614 46.01 -91.18 -10.40
CA SER A 614 44.84 -92.09 -10.37
C SER A 614 45.13 -93.59 -10.50
N ARG A 615 46.40 -94.00 -10.38
CA ARG A 615 46.86 -95.39 -10.45
C ARG A 615 47.87 -95.68 -9.35
N ASN A 616 48.24 -96.95 -9.16
CA ASN A 616 49.36 -97.31 -8.28
C ASN A 616 50.68 -96.75 -8.84
N ASN A 617 51.64 -96.50 -7.95
CA ASN A 617 53.03 -96.25 -8.35
C ASN A 617 53.57 -97.45 -9.14
N MET A 618 54.37 -97.20 -10.17
CA MET A 618 54.89 -98.24 -11.07
C MET A 618 56.41 -98.16 -11.17
N ASN A 619 57.07 -99.32 -11.23
CA ASN A 619 58.48 -99.37 -11.61
C ASN A 619 58.66 -99.05 -13.10
N TYR A 620 59.90 -98.82 -13.52
CA TYR A 620 60.26 -98.52 -14.90
C TYR A 620 59.69 -99.50 -15.94
N SER A 621 59.77 -100.81 -15.67
CA SER A 621 59.33 -101.85 -16.61
C SER A 621 57.80 -101.90 -16.72
N GLU A 622 57.10 -101.77 -15.60
CA GLU A 622 55.64 -101.66 -15.54
C GLU A 622 55.14 -100.41 -16.30
N LEU A 623 55.79 -99.26 -16.08
CA LEU A 623 55.42 -98.03 -16.77
C LEU A 623 55.71 -98.11 -18.28
N LYS A 624 56.88 -98.64 -18.68
CA LYS A 624 57.26 -98.81 -20.08
C LYS A 624 56.31 -99.75 -20.84
N GLU A 625 55.83 -100.80 -20.19
CA GLU A 625 54.83 -101.70 -20.76
C GLU A 625 53.45 -101.00 -20.87
N LEU A 626 53.03 -100.31 -19.81
CA LEU A 626 51.77 -99.54 -19.80
C LEU A 626 51.76 -98.49 -20.93
N MET A 627 52.85 -97.74 -21.11
CA MET A 627 52.95 -96.63 -22.06
C MET A 627 52.63 -97.01 -23.51
N LYS A 628 52.75 -98.28 -23.91
CA LYS A 628 52.29 -98.76 -25.22
C LYS A 628 50.80 -98.47 -25.41
N ASN A 629 49.98 -98.92 -24.45
CA ASN A 629 48.52 -98.88 -24.51
C ASN A 629 47.91 -97.76 -23.63
N PHE A 630 48.73 -96.93 -23.01
CA PHE A 630 48.26 -95.85 -22.13
C PHE A 630 47.51 -94.78 -22.93
N ASP A 631 46.26 -94.54 -22.58
CA ASP A 631 45.41 -93.51 -23.16
C ASP A 631 44.53 -92.92 -22.04
N GLU A 632 45.01 -91.83 -21.45
CA GLU A 632 44.40 -91.10 -20.32
C GLU A 632 44.20 -89.63 -20.72
N ASP A 633 43.53 -88.84 -19.88
CA ASP A 633 43.41 -87.40 -20.07
C ASP A 633 44.79 -86.70 -20.13
N LEU A 634 44.86 -85.63 -20.92
CA LEU A 634 46.09 -84.85 -21.10
C LEU A 634 46.69 -84.35 -19.77
N TYR A 635 45.89 -84.00 -18.76
CA TYR A 635 46.42 -83.53 -17.48
C TYR A 635 47.15 -84.64 -16.69
N ILE A 636 46.68 -85.89 -16.79
CA ILE A 636 47.33 -87.08 -16.21
C ILE A 636 48.66 -87.32 -16.93
N LEU A 637 48.65 -87.24 -18.27
CA LEU A 637 49.84 -87.39 -19.10
C LEU A 637 50.86 -86.25 -18.85
N GLU A 638 50.45 -84.99 -18.70
CA GLU A 638 51.36 -83.88 -18.39
C GLU A 638 51.93 -83.95 -16.97
N ALA A 639 51.17 -84.48 -16.01
CA ALA A 639 51.69 -84.74 -14.66
C ALA A 639 52.72 -85.88 -14.67
N LEU A 640 52.44 -86.96 -15.41
CA LEU A 640 53.37 -88.08 -15.59
C LEU A 640 54.63 -87.67 -16.35
N LEU A 641 54.52 -86.83 -17.39
CA LEU A 641 55.68 -86.31 -18.12
C LEU A 641 56.60 -85.52 -17.19
N LYS A 642 56.06 -84.65 -16.33
CA LYS A 642 56.87 -83.90 -15.35
C LYS A 642 57.56 -84.82 -14.33
N GLU A 643 56.89 -85.86 -13.85
CA GLU A 643 57.49 -86.87 -12.98
C GLU A 643 58.63 -87.61 -13.71
N VAL A 644 58.42 -88.03 -14.95
CA VAL A 644 59.43 -88.74 -15.77
C VAL A 644 60.63 -87.84 -16.12
N GLU A 645 60.40 -86.58 -16.51
CA GLU A 645 61.44 -85.56 -16.73
C GLU A 645 62.27 -85.30 -15.47
N GLN A 646 61.62 -85.20 -14.31
CA GLN A 646 62.28 -84.97 -13.02
C GLN A 646 63.08 -86.21 -12.57
N LYS A 647 62.51 -87.40 -12.66
CA LYS A 647 63.19 -88.66 -12.32
C LYS A 647 64.38 -88.94 -13.25
N LEU A 648 64.30 -88.58 -14.53
CA LEU A 648 65.43 -88.74 -15.45
C LEU A 648 66.58 -87.79 -15.08
N ARG A 649 66.25 -86.55 -14.67
CA ARG A 649 67.25 -85.58 -14.19
C ARG A 649 67.92 -86.08 -12.91
N GLU A 650 67.15 -86.51 -11.92
CA GLU A 650 67.65 -87.10 -10.67
C GLU A 650 68.55 -88.32 -10.93
N TYR A 651 68.18 -89.17 -11.89
CA TYR A 651 68.97 -90.35 -12.28
C TYR A 651 70.27 -89.97 -13.00
N LYS A 652 70.23 -89.07 -14.00
CA LYS A 652 71.45 -88.55 -14.66
C LYS A 652 72.38 -87.87 -13.66
N GLU A 653 71.83 -87.15 -12.68
CA GLU A 653 72.60 -86.57 -11.58
C GLU A 653 73.21 -87.61 -10.64
N LYS A 654 72.54 -88.74 -10.37
CA LYS A 654 73.14 -89.88 -9.65
C LYS A 654 74.33 -90.44 -10.43
N LEU A 655 74.13 -90.76 -11.72
CA LEU A 655 75.18 -91.34 -12.57
C LEU A 655 76.42 -90.42 -12.64
N ASN A 656 76.22 -89.13 -12.89
CA ASN A 656 77.31 -88.14 -12.93
C ASN A 656 78.01 -87.89 -11.57
N LYS A 657 77.44 -88.37 -10.46
CA LYS A 657 78.04 -88.36 -9.10
C LYS A 657 78.62 -89.73 -8.69
N THR A 658 78.60 -90.72 -9.60
CA THR A 658 79.10 -92.09 -9.40
C THR A 658 80.29 -92.40 -10.35
N ILE A 659 80.96 -91.35 -10.84
CA ILE A 659 82.20 -91.37 -11.64
C ILE A 659 83.35 -90.89 -10.75
#